data_AF-A0A2J5I8L3-F1
#
_entry.id   AF-A0A2J5I8L3-F1
#
_cell.length_a   1.000
_cell.length_b   1.000
_cell.length_c   1.000
_cell.angle_alpha   90.00
_cell.angle_beta   90.00
_cell.angle_gamma   90.00
#
_symmetry.space_group_name_H-M   'P 1'
#
loop_
_entity.id
_entity.type
_entity.pdbx_description
1 polymer ?
#
loop_
_entity_poly.entity_id
_entity_poly.type
_entity_poly.pdbx_seq_one_letter_code
_entity_poly.pdbx_strand_id
1 'polypeptide(L)'
;MVGKRKRSSSRTRASFEKTPRVTQEYTLQNLAPEDNRPSADSARVPDDEPLLPTASVPHPSSELDRGPPPARFSCTLAGIWTWMQGPPNPQKYHITAWFRKGQTAPGRVIDRYFRTTKAKAALLLACLLLWSIAFLSILHQSVAGQEIPGYGRPVKLSCEARLWSNGTNCGLDGDACRPFDKGGFAFRCPASCAEAMVLEPYFIGPREINYKSLVIGGAPEGGDPADHGVYRGDSAICPAAVHAGIVSNARGGCGVLKRTGEHSGFPAVDKNGVPSTDFPSNFPLSFTFDTENASAARCTDLRWPLFTFTLIVTTVLSLFITSPAAFYASIYFIIYFQVALSSDPPYSPDYYEVVSIALGRLLPCAFVGFAMYYFCVRYTLTDLEAHWDKTVLWLGPCWVGALNTDTFDKIPISRLTPHDIEQQPGAVPALLIIVGILITIVLTQALAFRNEGRMPRMLALYGLLVGGVLALVAVPNMNLRIHHYILSLLFLPGTTMQTRPCLLYQGLLVGLFINGIARWGFDSILQTPGHLLDGGQLGGIQPHITPPVVSSAHNISFSFPDLAPEADGISVLVNDVERFHQLKAEDGHIAEFNWTRRRDGDPEFFRFGYIQLNALGGVWYQDFTKPVTWDVEGGWNRSAPVVV
;
A
#
# COMPACT_ATOMS: atom_id res chain seq x y z
N MET A 1 41.29 2.71 46.12
CA MET A 1 40.83 2.42 47.50
C MET A 1 39.31 2.46 47.50
N VAL A 2 38.69 1.49 48.20
CA VAL A 2 37.25 1.34 48.50
C VAL A 2 36.36 1.00 47.29
N GLY A 3 35.57 -0.07 47.24
CA GLY A 3 35.30 -1.12 48.22
C GLY A 3 34.11 -1.95 47.74
N LYS A 4 34.32 -3.26 47.53
CA LYS A 4 33.26 -4.26 47.37
C LYS A 4 32.45 -4.38 48.67
N ARG A 5 31.12 -4.47 48.57
CA ARG A 5 30.30 -5.19 49.57
C ARG A 5 29.22 -6.04 48.90
N LYS A 6 29.29 -7.34 49.24
CA LYS A 6 28.32 -8.43 48.99
C LYS A 6 27.29 -8.50 50.14
N ARG A 7 26.26 -9.32 49.90
CA ARG A 7 25.27 -9.97 50.82
C ARG A 7 23.95 -9.19 51.00
N SER A 8 22.75 -9.78 51.08
CA SER A 8 22.29 -11.18 50.97
C SER A 8 20.75 -11.23 51.12
N SER A 9 20.05 -11.92 50.21
CA SER A 9 18.88 -12.81 50.45
C SER A 9 17.53 -12.27 50.94
N SER A 10 16.48 -12.48 50.12
CA SER A 10 15.27 -13.21 50.58
C SER A 10 14.51 -13.87 49.41
N ARG A 11 14.10 -15.11 49.67
CA ARG A 11 13.36 -16.04 48.81
C ARG A 11 11.91 -15.62 48.62
N THR A 12 11.37 -15.80 47.40
CA THR A 12 10.06 -16.42 47.19
C THR A 12 10.04 -17.11 45.82
N ARG A 13 10.08 -18.44 45.81
CA ARG A 13 9.92 -19.30 44.63
C ARG A 13 8.49 -19.85 44.68
N ALA A 14 7.66 -19.51 43.70
CA ALA A 14 6.41 -20.21 43.46
C ALA A 14 6.70 -21.47 42.64
N SER A 15 6.34 -22.62 43.20
CA SER A 15 6.42 -23.95 42.59
C SER A 15 5.19 -24.14 41.70
N PHE A 16 5.38 -24.34 40.39
CA PHE A 16 4.35 -24.91 39.53
C PHE A 16 4.76 -26.33 39.16
N GLU A 17 4.00 -27.26 39.72
CA GLU A 17 4.19 -28.70 39.69
C GLU A 17 3.84 -29.25 38.31
N LYS A 18 4.74 -30.07 37.75
CA LYS A 18 4.56 -30.75 36.47
C LYS A 18 3.71 -32.00 36.66
N THR A 19 2.51 -32.03 36.08
CA THR A 19 1.70 -33.25 35.95
C THR A 19 2.15 -34.05 34.71
N PRO A 20 2.39 -35.37 34.81
CA PRO A 20 2.74 -36.20 33.67
C PRO A 20 1.48 -36.64 32.89
N ARG A 21 1.56 -36.60 31.55
CA ARG A 21 0.56 -37.17 30.63
C ARG A 21 0.68 -38.70 30.64
N VAL A 22 -0.40 -39.37 31.04
CA VAL A 22 -0.60 -40.81 30.87
C VAL A 22 -1.07 -41.08 29.45
N THR A 23 -0.34 -41.93 28.74
CA THR A 23 -0.68 -42.51 27.43
C THR A 23 -1.70 -43.62 27.67
N GLN A 24 -2.90 -43.51 27.10
CA GLN A 24 -3.92 -44.54 27.19
C GLN A 24 -3.92 -45.35 25.88
N GLU A 25 -3.15 -46.44 25.86
CA GLU A 25 -3.31 -47.53 24.90
C GLU A 25 -4.49 -48.39 25.34
N TYR A 26 -5.48 -48.58 24.46
CA TYR A 26 -6.53 -49.57 24.67
C TYR A 26 -6.13 -50.87 23.96
N THR A 27 -5.67 -51.83 24.76
CA THR A 27 -5.62 -53.26 24.44
C THR A 27 -6.96 -53.87 24.81
N LEU A 28 -7.60 -54.61 23.89
CA LEU A 28 -8.69 -55.52 24.23
C LEU A 28 -8.28 -56.95 23.90
N GLN A 29 -8.50 -57.81 24.89
CA GLN A 29 -8.00 -59.16 25.04
C GLN A 29 -9.09 -60.18 24.68
N ASN A 30 -8.62 -61.32 24.17
CA ASN A 30 -9.39 -62.51 23.80
C ASN A 30 -10.18 -63.14 24.96
N LEU A 31 -11.31 -63.76 24.62
CA LEU A 31 -11.92 -64.90 25.34
C LEU A 31 -12.27 -65.99 24.31
N ALA A 32 -11.76 -67.21 24.52
CA ALA A 32 -12.04 -68.48 23.82
C ALA A 32 -13.11 -69.28 24.63
N PRO A 33 -13.45 -70.58 24.38
CA PRO A 33 -13.07 -71.58 23.35
C PRO A 33 -14.34 -72.18 22.65
N GLU A 34 -14.39 -73.18 21.76
CA GLU A 34 -13.81 -74.54 21.75
C GLU A 34 -14.19 -75.27 20.41
N ASP A 35 -13.28 -76.14 19.94
CA ASP A 35 -13.39 -77.37 19.12
C ASP A 35 -14.41 -77.57 17.97
N ASN A 36 -13.91 -77.78 16.74
CA ASN A 36 -13.60 -79.12 16.20
C ASN A 36 -13.26 -79.06 14.69
N ARG A 37 -12.14 -79.66 14.28
CA ARG A 37 -11.82 -80.08 12.90
C ARG A 37 -11.77 -81.61 12.86
N PRO A 38 -12.09 -82.23 11.72
CA PRO A 38 -11.05 -82.82 10.85
C PRO A 38 -11.38 -82.56 9.35
N SER A 39 -10.50 -82.42 8.36
CA SER A 39 -9.31 -83.14 7.89
C SER A 39 -9.57 -83.59 6.43
N ALA A 40 -8.72 -83.09 5.54
CA ALA A 40 -8.06 -83.73 4.39
C ALA A 40 -8.83 -84.33 3.17
N ASP A 41 -8.15 -84.11 2.02
CA ASP A 41 -8.11 -84.91 0.79
C ASP A 41 -9.31 -84.85 -0.17
N SER A 42 -9.19 -84.92 -1.50
CA SER A 42 -8.10 -84.80 -2.47
C SER A 42 -8.73 -84.90 -3.88
N ALA A 43 -8.03 -84.37 -4.90
CA ALA A 43 -7.98 -84.85 -6.29
C ALA A 43 -9.19 -84.73 -7.28
N ARG A 44 -8.90 -83.98 -8.36
CA ARG A 44 -9.02 -84.31 -9.80
C ARG A 44 -10.40 -84.35 -10.52
N VAL A 45 -10.60 -83.29 -11.30
CA VAL A 45 -11.09 -83.14 -12.71
C VAL A 45 -10.90 -84.43 -13.57
N PRO A 46 -11.82 -84.84 -14.48
CA PRO A 46 -12.08 -84.09 -15.72
C PRO A 46 -13.50 -84.04 -16.31
N ASP A 47 -13.68 -82.95 -17.08
CA ASP A 47 -14.37 -82.73 -18.36
C ASP A 47 -15.71 -83.44 -18.65
N ASP A 48 -16.75 -82.62 -18.86
CA ASP A 48 -17.46 -82.57 -20.15
C ASP A 48 -18.55 -81.47 -20.12
N GLU A 49 -18.32 -80.41 -20.90
CA GLU A 49 -19.37 -79.57 -21.49
C GLU A 49 -19.86 -80.28 -22.79
N PRO A 50 -21.08 -80.08 -23.33
CA PRO A 50 -21.64 -78.73 -23.51
C PRO A 50 -23.20 -78.61 -23.58
N LEU A 51 -23.64 -77.35 -23.74
CA LEU A 51 -24.92 -76.87 -24.32
C LEU A 51 -26.19 -76.75 -23.43
N LEU A 52 -26.45 -75.48 -23.06
CA LEU A 52 -27.73 -74.83 -22.69
C LEU A 52 -28.88 -75.11 -23.70
N PRO A 53 -30.20 -74.99 -23.36
CA PRO A 53 -30.75 -73.77 -22.75
C PRO A 53 -31.99 -73.85 -21.80
N THR A 54 -32.06 -72.81 -20.97
CA THR A 54 -33.26 -72.10 -20.45
C THR A 54 -34.39 -72.89 -19.78
N ALA A 55 -34.41 -72.83 -18.44
CA ALA A 55 -35.65 -72.86 -17.67
C ALA A 55 -35.57 -71.85 -16.50
N SER A 56 -36.64 -71.08 -16.39
CA SER A 56 -36.95 -69.93 -15.55
C SER A 56 -36.91 -70.18 -14.03
N VAL A 57 -36.21 -69.32 -13.27
CA VAL A 57 -36.39 -69.08 -11.83
C VAL A 57 -36.07 -67.58 -11.55
N PRO A 58 -36.82 -66.86 -10.69
CA PRO A 58 -37.09 -65.42 -10.86
C PRO A 58 -36.01 -64.47 -10.33
N HIS A 59 -35.85 -63.35 -11.03
CA HIS A 59 -35.09 -62.17 -10.58
C HIS A 59 -35.75 -61.52 -9.34
N PRO A 60 -35.00 -61.21 -8.27
CA PRO A 60 -35.38 -60.16 -7.35
C PRO A 60 -35.15 -58.82 -8.04
N SER A 61 -36.21 -58.02 -8.11
CA SER A 61 -36.21 -56.63 -8.53
C SER A 61 -35.19 -55.82 -7.74
N SER A 62 -34.09 -55.43 -8.37
CA SER A 62 -33.32 -54.27 -7.90
C SER A 62 -34.09 -53.02 -8.31
N GLU A 63 -34.95 -52.55 -7.41
CA GLU A 63 -35.36 -51.15 -7.44
C GLU A 63 -34.11 -50.29 -7.37
N LEU A 64 -33.74 -49.73 -8.52
CA LEU A 64 -32.77 -48.66 -8.63
C LEU A 64 -33.37 -47.49 -7.84
N ASP A 65 -32.87 -47.29 -6.62
CA ASP A 65 -33.17 -46.16 -5.76
C ASP A 65 -32.80 -44.86 -6.49
N ARG A 66 -33.74 -44.37 -7.31
CA ARG A 66 -33.68 -43.04 -7.92
C ARG A 66 -33.94 -42.07 -6.77
N GLY A 67 -32.85 -41.60 -6.16
CA GLY A 67 -32.90 -40.48 -5.24
C GLY A 67 -33.74 -39.33 -5.82
N PRO A 68 -34.38 -38.52 -4.95
CA PRO A 68 -35.34 -37.53 -5.40
C PRO A 68 -34.71 -36.59 -6.44
N PRO A 69 -35.47 -36.21 -7.50
CA PRO A 69 -34.95 -35.32 -8.53
C PRO A 69 -34.46 -34.03 -7.87
N PRO A 70 -33.37 -33.41 -8.38
CA PRO A 70 -32.87 -32.17 -7.83
C PRO A 70 -34.00 -31.15 -7.77
N ALA A 71 -34.27 -30.63 -6.55
CA ALA A 71 -35.33 -29.67 -6.33
C ALA A 71 -35.17 -28.50 -7.32
N ARG A 72 -36.17 -28.32 -8.20
CA ARG A 72 -36.19 -27.22 -9.15
C ARG A 72 -36.18 -25.91 -8.37
N PHE A 73 -35.33 -24.97 -8.80
CA PHE A 73 -35.26 -23.64 -8.18
C PHE A 73 -36.65 -22.99 -8.16
N SER A 74 -37.07 -22.53 -6.98
CA SER A 74 -38.33 -21.82 -6.76
C SER A 74 -38.00 -20.42 -6.24
N CYS A 75 -38.63 -19.39 -6.81
CA CYS A 75 -38.43 -17.99 -6.40
C CYS A 75 -39.14 -17.62 -5.07
N THR A 76 -39.68 -18.60 -4.34
CA THR A 76 -40.21 -18.38 -2.99
C THR A 76 -39.07 -18.25 -1.97
N LEU A 77 -39.27 -17.53 -0.86
CA LEU A 77 -38.25 -17.39 0.20
C LEU A 77 -37.73 -18.76 0.69
N ALA A 78 -38.63 -19.72 0.86
CA ALA A 78 -38.28 -21.11 1.19
C ALA A 78 -37.45 -21.78 0.09
N GLY A 79 -37.80 -21.60 -1.18
CA GLY A 79 -37.06 -22.13 -2.32
C GLY A 79 -35.66 -21.54 -2.47
N ILE A 80 -35.50 -20.23 -2.22
CA ILE A 80 -34.21 -19.54 -2.20
C ILE A 80 -33.36 -20.07 -1.03
N TRP A 81 -33.94 -20.21 0.16
CA TRP A 81 -33.24 -20.77 1.31
C TRP A 81 -32.76 -22.20 1.06
N THR A 82 -33.61 -23.08 0.54
CA THR A 82 -33.23 -24.45 0.14
C THR A 82 -32.16 -24.44 -0.94
N TRP A 83 -32.23 -23.53 -1.93
CA TRP A 83 -31.20 -23.40 -2.95
C TRP A 83 -29.86 -22.96 -2.34
N MET A 84 -29.86 -22.01 -1.40
CA MET A 84 -28.63 -21.51 -0.73
C MET A 84 -27.96 -22.57 0.14
N GLN A 85 -28.70 -23.52 0.71
CA GLN A 85 -28.12 -24.63 1.46
C GLN A 85 -27.20 -25.51 0.61
N GLY A 86 -27.39 -25.50 -0.71
CA GLY A 86 -26.57 -26.25 -1.65
C GLY A 86 -27.13 -27.62 -2.00
N PRO A 87 -26.36 -28.45 -2.71
CA PRO A 87 -26.79 -29.79 -3.10
C PRO A 87 -26.88 -30.73 -1.88
N PRO A 88 -27.69 -31.79 -1.94
CA PRO A 88 -27.85 -32.75 -0.84
C PRO A 88 -26.55 -33.48 -0.48
N ASN A 89 -25.62 -33.62 -1.43
CA ASN A 89 -24.27 -34.16 -1.22
C ASN A 89 -23.22 -33.07 -1.50
N PRO A 90 -22.81 -32.29 -0.48
CA PRO A 90 -21.79 -31.27 -0.64
C PRO A 90 -20.45 -31.85 -1.10
N GLN A 91 -19.83 -31.20 -2.07
CA GLN A 91 -18.55 -31.62 -2.65
C GLN A 91 -17.46 -30.67 -2.18
N LYS A 92 -16.48 -31.17 -1.43
CA LYS A 92 -15.30 -30.36 -1.06
C LYS A 92 -14.36 -30.28 -2.25
N TYR A 93 -13.91 -29.06 -2.56
CA TYR A 93 -12.92 -28.88 -3.62
C TYR A 93 -11.55 -29.41 -3.18
N HIS A 94 -10.83 -30.02 -4.12
CA HIS A 94 -9.45 -30.45 -3.92
C HIS A 94 -8.67 -30.20 -5.21
N ILE A 95 -7.45 -29.67 -5.10
CA ILE A 95 -6.58 -29.46 -6.26
C ILE A 95 -5.81 -30.74 -6.55
N THR A 96 -5.99 -31.29 -7.74
CA THR A 96 -5.16 -32.37 -8.25
C THR A 96 -3.95 -31.79 -8.98
N ALA A 97 -2.75 -32.20 -8.58
CA ALA A 97 -1.50 -31.74 -9.16
C ALA A 97 -1.35 -32.20 -10.62
N TRP A 98 -1.19 -31.27 -11.55
CA TRP A 98 -0.79 -31.59 -12.92
C TRP A 98 0.64 -32.12 -12.90
N PHE A 99 0.92 -33.24 -13.57
CA PHE A 99 2.24 -33.90 -13.51
C PHE A 99 2.71 -34.20 -12.09
N ARG A 100 1.87 -34.90 -11.30
CA ARG A 100 2.11 -35.27 -9.90
C ARG A 100 3.55 -35.71 -9.57
N LYS A 101 4.19 -36.52 -10.43
CA LYS A 101 5.58 -36.99 -10.23
C LYS A 101 6.58 -35.83 -10.15
N GLY A 102 6.42 -34.81 -10.98
CA GLY A 102 7.26 -33.61 -11.00
C GLY A 102 6.98 -32.70 -9.81
N GLN A 103 5.71 -32.41 -9.52
CA GLN A 103 5.33 -31.51 -8.42
C GLN A 103 5.73 -32.05 -7.04
N THR A 104 5.70 -33.36 -6.84
CA THR A 104 6.10 -34.00 -5.57
C THR A 104 7.60 -34.30 -5.48
N ALA A 105 8.37 -34.11 -6.57
CA ALA A 105 9.80 -34.42 -6.58
C ALA A 105 10.61 -33.61 -5.54
N PRO A 106 10.39 -32.29 -5.36
CA PRO A 106 11.09 -31.51 -4.33
C PRO A 106 10.85 -32.06 -2.91
N GLY A 107 9.60 -32.38 -2.57
CA GLY A 107 9.25 -32.99 -1.28
C GLY A 107 9.96 -34.33 -1.08
N ARG A 108 9.96 -35.21 -2.09
CA ARG A 108 10.65 -36.50 -2.04
C ARG A 108 12.17 -36.37 -1.85
N VAL A 109 12.79 -35.34 -2.44
CA VAL A 109 14.22 -35.05 -2.23
C VAL A 109 14.48 -34.70 -0.77
N ILE A 110 13.69 -33.79 -0.19
CA ILE A 110 13.84 -33.40 1.22
C ILE A 110 13.58 -34.58 2.15
N ASP A 111 12.56 -35.39 1.88
CA ASP A 111 12.26 -36.57 2.68
C ASP A 111 13.38 -37.62 2.62
N ARG A 112 14.08 -37.72 1.48
CA ARG A 112 15.21 -38.64 1.29
C ARG A 112 16.45 -38.20 2.08
N TYR A 113 16.82 -36.92 2.01
CA TYR A 113 18.04 -36.40 2.66
C TYR A 113 17.83 -35.95 4.10
N PHE A 114 16.63 -35.45 4.45
CA PHE A 114 16.28 -34.90 5.76
C PHE A 114 15.05 -35.63 6.34
N ARG A 115 15.28 -36.85 6.84
CA ARG A 115 14.21 -37.77 7.27
C ARG A 115 13.40 -37.31 8.48
N THR A 116 14.02 -36.58 9.41
CA THR A 116 13.37 -36.16 10.66
C THR A 116 12.83 -34.74 10.59
N THR A 117 11.73 -34.46 11.30
CA THR A 117 11.17 -33.10 11.42
C THR A 117 12.20 -32.11 11.96
N LYS A 118 13.08 -32.55 12.87
CA LYS A 118 14.17 -31.73 13.42
C LYS A 118 15.19 -31.35 12.33
N ALA A 119 15.57 -32.29 11.46
CA ALA A 119 16.51 -32.03 10.38
C ALA A 119 15.93 -31.07 9.33
N LYS A 120 14.63 -31.22 8.99
CA LYS A 120 13.91 -30.29 8.12
C LYS A 120 13.80 -28.89 8.72
N ALA A 121 13.49 -28.80 10.01
CA ALA A 121 13.44 -27.52 10.73
C ALA A 121 14.82 -26.85 10.79
N ALA A 122 15.88 -27.61 11.06
CA ALA A 122 17.25 -27.10 11.07
C ALA A 122 17.68 -26.59 9.68
N LEU A 123 17.36 -27.31 8.61
CA LEU A 123 17.61 -26.86 7.23
C LEU A 123 16.87 -25.55 6.93
N LEU A 124 15.59 -25.47 7.27
CA LEU A 124 14.79 -24.27 7.08
C LEU A 124 15.38 -23.07 7.85
N LEU A 125 15.74 -23.26 9.13
CA LEU A 125 16.38 -22.23 9.95
C LEU A 125 17.71 -21.77 9.35
N ALA A 126 18.53 -22.70 8.83
CA ALA A 126 19.77 -22.36 8.14
C ALA A 126 19.51 -21.54 6.87
N CYS A 127 18.52 -21.90 6.04
CA CYS A 127 18.13 -21.12 4.87
C CYS A 127 17.65 -19.72 5.24
N LEU A 128 16.82 -19.59 6.29
CA LEU A 128 16.32 -18.30 6.78
C LEU A 128 17.45 -17.43 7.34
N LEU A 129 18.40 -18.03 8.06
CA LEU A 129 19.58 -17.34 8.57
C LEU A 129 20.46 -16.83 7.42
N LEU A 130 20.75 -17.68 6.43
CA LEU A 130 21.55 -17.31 5.27
C LEU A 130 20.90 -16.18 4.46
N TRP A 131 19.59 -16.28 4.23
CA TRP A 131 18.83 -15.19 3.60
C TRP A 131 18.92 -13.91 4.43
N SER A 132 18.72 -13.99 5.75
CA SER A 132 18.77 -12.81 6.64
C SER A 132 20.15 -12.15 6.63
N ILE A 133 21.23 -12.93 6.71
CA ILE A 133 22.61 -12.42 6.66
C ILE A 133 22.86 -11.75 5.32
N ALA A 134 22.52 -12.39 4.19
CA ALA A 134 22.73 -11.82 2.86
C ALA A 134 21.90 -10.54 2.67
N PHE A 135 20.62 -10.58 3.02
CA PHE A 135 19.68 -9.47 2.92
C PHE A 135 20.16 -8.25 3.73
N LEU A 136 20.47 -8.44 5.01
CA LEU A 136 20.94 -7.37 5.89
C LEU A 136 22.32 -6.84 5.46
N SER A 137 23.20 -7.70 4.93
CA SER A 137 24.52 -7.28 4.47
C SER A 137 24.45 -6.39 3.22
N ILE A 138 23.67 -6.80 2.22
CA ILE A 138 23.44 -6.01 1.00
C ILE A 138 22.74 -4.70 1.35
N LEU A 139 21.74 -4.76 2.23
CA LEU A 139 21.03 -3.59 2.68
C LEU A 139 21.94 -2.62 3.46
N HIS A 140 22.81 -3.13 4.33
CA HIS A 140 23.77 -2.29 5.05
C HIS A 140 24.76 -1.63 4.09
N GLN A 141 25.25 -2.34 3.08
CA GLN A 141 26.08 -1.75 2.02
C GLN A 141 25.32 -0.68 1.24
N SER A 142 24.01 -0.87 0.99
CA SER A 142 23.18 0.14 0.35
C SER A 142 23.05 1.43 1.15
N VAL A 143 23.11 1.37 2.48
CA VAL A 143 22.89 2.53 3.35
C VAL A 143 24.22 3.17 3.78
N ALA A 144 25.20 2.37 4.18
CA ALA A 144 26.47 2.83 4.70
C ALA A 144 27.51 3.17 3.61
N GLY A 145 27.38 2.59 2.41
CA GLY A 145 28.37 2.73 1.33
C GLY A 145 28.20 3.95 0.41
N GLN A 146 27.27 4.87 0.70
CA GLN A 146 26.79 5.87 -0.27
C GLN A 146 27.20 7.32 0.05
N GLU A 147 28.25 7.56 0.85
CA GLU A 147 28.68 8.93 1.18
C GLU A 147 29.19 9.70 -0.05
N ILE A 148 28.68 10.90 -0.26
CA ILE A 148 29.15 11.84 -1.29
C ILE A 148 30.20 12.76 -0.66
N PRO A 149 31.41 12.85 -1.24
CA PRO A 149 32.45 13.75 -0.74
C PRO A 149 31.93 15.19 -0.57
N GLY A 150 32.17 15.78 0.59
CA GLY A 150 31.72 17.15 0.92
C GLY A 150 30.25 17.30 1.34
N TYR A 151 29.39 16.30 1.10
CA TYR A 151 27.95 16.37 1.43
C TYR A 151 27.48 15.27 2.40
N GLY A 152 28.30 14.24 2.65
CA GLY A 152 27.97 13.16 3.57
C GLY A 152 26.96 12.17 2.98
N ARG A 153 26.13 11.57 3.84
CA ARG A 153 25.16 10.55 3.41
C ARG A 153 23.96 11.19 2.71
N PRO A 154 23.58 10.71 1.51
CA PRO A 154 22.40 11.19 0.81
C PRO A 154 21.13 10.99 1.63
N VAL A 155 20.30 12.03 1.71
CA VAL A 155 18.97 11.95 2.30
C VAL A 155 18.05 11.20 1.36
N LYS A 156 17.37 10.16 1.85
CA LYS A 156 16.37 9.44 1.06
C LYS A 156 15.11 10.32 0.90
N LEU A 157 14.72 10.56 -0.35
CA LEU A 157 13.53 11.32 -0.69
C LEU A 157 12.41 10.40 -1.21
N SER A 158 11.16 10.82 -1.00
CA SER A 158 10.02 10.30 -1.76
C SER A 158 9.95 11.00 -3.12
N CYS A 159 9.20 10.45 -4.08
CA CYS A 159 9.03 11.12 -5.37
C CYS A 159 8.27 12.46 -5.27
N GLU A 160 7.58 12.72 -4.14
CA GLU A 160 6.81 13.94 -3.89
C GLU A 160 7.54 14.94 -2.99
N ALA A 161 8.75 14.63 -2.52
CA ALA A 161 9.50 15.49 -1.61
C ALA A 161 9.87 16.83 -2.26
N ARG A 162 9.68 17.92 -1.52
CA ARG A 162 9.85 19.32 -1.96
C ARG A 162 10.64 20.08 -0.90
N LEU A 163 11.28 21.18 -1.28
CA LEU A 163 11.87 22.10 -0.29
C LEU A 163 10.81 23.05 0.28
N TRP A 164 9.79 23.36 -0.53
CA TRP A 164 8.63 24.15 -0.17
C TRP A 164 7.38 23.25 -0.19
N SER A 165 6.84 22.94 0.98
CA SER A 165 5.72 22.00 1.09
C SER A 165 4.42 22.59 0.56
N ASN A 166 4.00 23.74 1.09
CA ASN A 166 2.92 24.58 0.57
C ASN A 166 3.04 26.01 1.16
N GLY A 167 2.20 26.93 0.69
CA GLY A 167 2.25 28.35 1.10
C GLY A 167 1.97 28.60 2.58
N THR A 168 1.26 27.71 3.27
CA THR A 168 0.86 27.89 4.68
C THR A 168 1.81 27.20 5.68
N ASN A 169 2.36 26.03 5.33
CA ASN A 169 3.26 25.26 6.19
C ASN A 169 4.67 25.85 6.21
N CYS A 170 5.03 26.62 5.18
CA CYS A 170 6.26 27.40 5.17
C CYS A 170 6.18 28.65 6.08
N GLY A 171 5.00 28.97 6.61
CA GLY A 171 4.75 30.09 7.50
C GLY A 171 4.92 31.45 6.84
N LEU A 172 4.72 32.51 7.64
CA LEU A 172 4.84 33.89 7.19
C LEU A 172 6.22 34.13 6.55
N ASP A 173 6.20 34.73 5.36
CA ASP A 173 7.35 34.98 4.51
C ASP A 173 8.18 33.75 4.09
N GLY A 174 7.73 32.54 4.41
CA GLY A 174 8.44 31.29 4.15
C GLY A 174 9.45 30.90 5.22
N ASP A 175 9.41 31.52 6.40
CA ASP A 175 10.44 31.37 7.44
C ASP A 175 10.67 29.91 7.88
N ALA A 176 9.63 29.06 7.86
CA ALA A 176 9.75 27.65 8.21
C ALA A 176 10.39 26.78 7.11
N CYS A 177 10.50 27.29 5.87
CA CYS A 177 11.12 26.60 4.73
C CYS A 177 12.54 27.08 4.42
N ARG A 178 13.15 27.83 5.34
CA ARG A 178 14.58 28.19 5.29
C ARG A 178 15.47 26.94 5.42
N PRO A 179 16.72 26.98 4.92
CA PRO A 179 17.38 28.11 4.25
C PRO A 179 16.95 28.29 2.78
N PHE A 180 17.08 29.51 2.25
CA PHE A 180 16.69 29.84 0.87
C PHE A 180 17.84 29.81 -0.13
N ASP A 181 19.01 30.30 0.26
CA ASP A 181 20.16 30.59 -0.60
C ASP A 181 21.46 29.88 -0.15
N LYS A 182 21.46 29.32 1.05
CA LYS A 182 22.62 28.66 1.66
C LYS A 182 22.43 27.16 1.78
N GLY A 183 23.47 26.43 1.39
CA GLY A 183 23.60 25.00 1.58
C GLY A 183 23.06 24.17 0.42
N GLY A 184 23.75 23.07 0.16
CA GLY A 184 23.28 21.97 -0.66
C GLY A 184 23.29 20.68 0.14
N PHE A 185 22.59 19.67 -0.33
CA PHE A 185 22.63 18.35 0.29
C PHE A 185 22.59 17.26 -0.79
N ALA A 186 23.23 16.15 -0.45
CA ALA A 186 23.12 14.92 -1.22
C ALA A 186 21.72 14.32 -0.99
N PHE A 187 21.07 13.86 -2.05
CA PHE A 187 19.79 13.18 -1.98
C PHE A 187 19.80 11.87 -2.74
N ARG A 188 18.87 10.97 -2.42
CA ARG A 188 18.62 9.71 -3.12
C ARG A 188 17.16 9.60 -3.51
N CYS A 189 16.93 9.37 -4.80
CA CYS A 189 15.62 9.15 -5.40
C CYS A 189 15.39 7.67 -5.73
N PRO A 190 14.18 7.15 -5.49
CA PRO A 190 13.79 5.83 -5.98
C PRO A 190 13.62 5.84 -7.51
N ALA A 191 13.50 4.65 -8.10
CA ALA A 191 13.09 4.51 -9.50
C ALA A 191 11.62 4.90 -9.69
N SER A 192 11.23 5.17 -10.94
CA SER A 192 9.87 5.53 -11.36
C SER A 192 9.30 6.78 -10.68
N CYS A 193 10.13 7.83 -10.54
CA CYS A 193 9.65 9.13 -10.07
C CYS A 193 9.16 10.04 -11.20
N ALA A 194 9.42 9.74 -12.48
CA ALA A 194 8.88 10.52 -13.59
C ALA A 194 7.35 10.44 -13.66
N GLU A 195 6.78 9.34 -13.17
CA GLU A 195 5.34 9.08 -13.13
C GLU A 195 4.66 9.71 -11.90
N ALA A 196 5.40 10.33 -10.98
CA ALA A 196 4.83 10.99 -9.82
C ALA A 196 4.05 12.25 -10.25
N MET A 197 2.81 12.36 -9.77
CA MET A 197 1.88 13.41 -10.18
C MET A 197 1.21 14.03 -8.95
N VAL A 198 0.85 15.30 -9.06
CA VAL A 198 -0.03 15.92 -8.07
C VAL A 198 -1.43 15.33 -8.22
N LEU A 199 -2.00 14.86 -7.11
CA LEU A 199 -3.34 14.25 -7.06
C LEU A 199 -4.44 15.24 -6.63
N GLU A 200 -4.04 16.39 -6.06
CA GLU A 200 -4.93 17.50 -5.76
C GLU A 200 -4.76 18.66 -6.76
N PRO A 201 -5.81 19.48 -6.96
CA PRO A 201 -5.66 20.77 -7.63
C PRO A 201 -4.55 21.62 -6.99
N TYR A 202 -3.56 21.97 -7.78
CA TYR A 202 -2.41 22.78 -7.36
C TYR A 202 -2.24 23.98 -8.28
N PHE A 203 -2.08 25.16 -7.72
CA PHE A 203 -1.94 26.39 -8.49
C PHE A 203 -0.48 26.79 -8.67
N ILE A 204 -0.13 27.17 -9.90
CA ILE A 204 1.17 27.76 -10.26
C ILE A 204 0.87 29.05 -11.00
N GLY A 205 1.04 30.17 -10.30
CA GLY A 205 0.57 31.46 -10.79
C GLY A 205 -0.94 31.42 -11.09
N PRO A 206 -1.40 31.69 -12.33
CA PRO A 206 -2.82 31.69 -12.66
C PRO A 206 -3.33 30.31 -13.09
N ARG A 207 -2.46 29.31 -13.25
CA ARG A 207 -2.82 27.99 -13.80
C ARG A 207 -3.04 26.97 -12.71
N GLU A 208 -4.09 26.18 -12.85
CA GLU A 208 -4.33 24.98 -12.05
C GLU A 208 -3.74 23.76 -12.77
N ILE A 209 -3.01 22.93 -12.04
CA ILE A 209 -2.55 21.62 -12.48
C ILE A 209 -3.17 20.54 -11.59
N ASN A 210 -3.59 19.43 -12.21
CA ASN A 210 -4.02 18.21 -11.54
C ASN A 210 -3.61 17.01 -12.41
N TYR A 211 -3.25 15.87 -11.80
CA TYR A 211 -2.73 14.68 -12.48
C TYR A 211 -1.54 14.98 -13.42
N LYS A 212 -0.66 15.88 -12.99
CA LYS A 212 0.56 16.29 -13.72
C LYS A 212 1.78 16.31 -12.81
N SER A 213 2.96 16.19 -13.39
CA SER A 213 4.23 16.32 -12.67
C SER A 213 4.37 17.73 -12.08
N LEU A 214 4.80 17.81 -10.81
CA LEU A 214 5.11 19.08 -10.15
C LEU A 214 6.58 19.45 -10.38
N VAL A 215 6.88 19.92 -11.57
CA VAL A 215 8.20 20.45 -11.94
C VAL A 215 7.99 21.84 -12.51
N ILE A 216 8.60 22.85 -11.90
CA ILE A 216 8.41 24.26 -12.26
C ILE A 216 9.78 24.84 -12.63
N GLY A 217 9.92 25.29 -13.89
CA GLY A 217 11.19 25.79 -14.43
C GLY A 217 12.07 24.71 -15.08
N GLY A 218 13.39 24.85 -14.93
CA GLY A 218 14.38 23.90 -15.48
C GLY A 218 14.78 24.15 -16.94
N ALA A 219 14.31 25.24 -17.55
CA ALA A 219 14.83 25.71 -18.84
C ALA A 219 16.28 26.22 -18.67
N PRO A 220 17.21 25.87 -19.58
CA PRO A 220 18.58 26.36 -19.51
C PRO A 220 18.62 27.84 -19.90
N GLU A 221 19.37 28.64 -19.14
CA GLU A 221 19.66 30.02 -19.47
C GLU A 221 20.73 30.06 -20.58
N GLY A 222 20.48 30.81 -21.66
CA GLY A 222 21.47 31.00 -22.74
C GLY A 222 21.76 29.79 -23.63
N GLY A 223 21.05 28.67 -23.47
CA GLY A 223 21.17 27.48 -24.33
C GLY A 223 22.40 26.61 -24.09
N ASP A 224 23.10 26.79 -22.97
CA ASP A 224 24.21 25.92 -22.57
C ASP A 224 23.70 24.51 -22.23
N PRO A 225 24.17 23.44 -22.90
CA PRO A 225 23.81 22.07 -22.57
C PRO A 225 24.24 21.64 -21.16
N ALA A 226 25.22 22.31 -20.54
CA ALA A 226 25.66 22.05 -19.17
C ALA A 226 24.75 22.69 -18.11
N ASP A 227 23.83 23.57 -18.50
CA ASP A 227 22.87 24.19 -17.59
C ASP A 227 21.63 23.31 -17.40
N HIS A 228 21.42 22.86 -16.16
CA HIS A 228 20.24 22.10 -15.76
C HIS A 228 18.99 22.95 -15.56
N GLY A 229 19.15 24.27 -15.64
CA GLY A 229 18.14 25.26 -15.33
C GLY A 229 17.91 25.42 -13.83
N VAL A 230 17.07 26.39 -13.50
CA VAL A 230 16.65 26.69 -12.12
C VAL A 230 15.22 26.20 -11.91
N TYR A 231 14.98 25.49 -10.81
CA TYR A 231 13.68 24.97 -10.41
C TYR A 231 13.11 25.77 -9.24
N ARG A 232 11.79 26.01 -9.23
CA ARG A 232 11.10 26.64 -8.09
C ARG A 232 11.09 25.68 -6.90
N GLY A 233 11.20 26.20 -5.67
CA GLY A 233 11.44 25.41 -4.45
C GLY A 233 10.36 24.39 -4.07
N ASP A 234 9.16 24.54 -4.63
CA ASP A 234 8.02 23.63 -4.52
C ASP A 234 7.99 22.56 -5.60
N SER A 235 8.94 22.56 -6.54
CA SER A 235 9.12 21.43 -7.46
C SER A 235 9.47 20.16 -6.69
N ALA A 236 8.87 19.04 -7.08
CA ALA A 236 9.22 17.73 -6.57
C ALA A 236 10.66 17.38 -6.99
N ILE A 237 11.54 17.16 -6.01
CA ILE A 237 12.99 17.09 -6.22
C ILE A 237 13.37 15.91 -7.13
N CYS A 238 12.77 14.74 -6.95
CA CYS A 238 13.10 13.55 -7.72
C CYS A 238 12.61 13.62 -9.18
N PRO A 239 11.35 14.02 -9.47
CA PRO A 239 10.92 14.35 -10.83
C PRO A 239 11.80 15.41 -11.49
N ALA A 240 12.16 16.48 -10.77
CA ALA A 240 13.06 17.52 -11.27
C ALA A 240 14.47 16.98 -11.57
N ALA A 241 14.98 16.04 -10.76
CA ALA A 241 16.27 15.40 -11.01
C ALA A 241 16.25 14.47 -12.24
N VAL A 242 15.13 13.79 -12.50
CA VAL A 242 14.92 13.03 -13.76
C VAL A 242 14.84 13.99 -14.94
N HIS A 243 14.04 15.06 -14.82
CA HIS A 243 13.92 16.13 -15.80
C HIS A 243 15.29 16.72 -16.17
N ALA A 244 16.12 17.03 -15.17
CA ALA A 244 17.48 17.54 -15.34
C ALA A 244 18.49 16.52 -15.90
N GLY A 245 18.15 15.22 -15.93
CA GLY A 245 19.06 14.15 -16.37
C GLY A 245 20.07 13.71 -15.31
N ILE A 246 19.89 14.11 -14.04
CA ILE A 246 20.78 13.79 -12.93
C ILE A 246 20.56 12.35 -12.45
N VAL A 247 19.31 11.89 -12.43
CA VAL A 247 18.94 10.52 -12.04
C VAL A 247 18.15 9.81 -13.13
N SER A 248 18.32 8.50 -13.24
CA SER A 248 17.59 7.71 -14.22
C SER A 248 16.19 7.34 -13.69
N ASN A 249 15.15 7.53 -14.50
CA ASN A 249 13.81 7.07 -14.12
C ASN A 249 13.79 5.55 -13.86
N ALA A 250 14.52 4.76 -14.65
CA ALA A 250 14.49 3.30 -14.54
C ALA A 250 15.19 2.74 -13.29
N ARG A 251 16.21 3.45 -12.77
CA ARG A 251 17.08 2.93 -11.70
C ARG A 251 17.11 3.80 -10.43
N GLY A 252 16.45 4.95 -10.45
CA GLY A 252 16.66 6.00 -9.46
C GLY A 252 18.11 6.50 -9.50
N GLY A 253 18.56 7.09 -8.40
CA GLY A 253 19.93 7.54 -8.26
C GLY A 253 20.13 8.52 -7.13
N CYS A 254 21.36 9.02 -7.00
CA CYS A 254 21.68 10.12 -6.11
C CYS A 254 22.07 11.35 -6.92
N GLY A 255 21.82 12.51 -6.34
CA GLY A 255 22.29 13.79 -6.84
C GLY A 255 22.65 14.70 -5.69
N VAL A 256 23.19 15.85 -6.04
CA VAL A 256 23.43 16.94 -5.10
C VAL A 256 22.57 18.12 -5.55
N LEU A 257 21.70 18.56 -4.65
CA LEU A 257 20.88 19.74 -4.84
C LEU A 257 21.58 20.95 -4.21
N LYS A 258 21.62 22.07 -4.93
CA LYS A 258 22.10 23.36 -4.44
C LYS A 258 20.95 24.36 -4.47
N ARG A 259 20.74 25.04 -3.34
CA ARG A 259 19.79 26.16 -3.26
C ARG A 259 20.39 27.38 -3.95
N THR A 260 19.56 28.11 -4.68
CA THR A 260 19.96 29.28 -5.47
C THR A 260 19.32 30.59 -4.99
N GLY A 261 18.52 30.54 -3.92
CA GLY A 261 17.90 31.74 -3.34
C GLY A 261 16.68 32.22 -4.11
N GLU A 262 16.39 33.51 -4.02
CA GLU A 262 15.29 34.12 -4.75
C GLU A 262 15.61 34.20 -6.25
N HIS A 263 14.72 33.66 -7.07
CA HIS A 263 14.82 33.70 -8.52
C HIS A 263 13.50 34.21 -9.12
N SER A 264 13.56 34.80 -10.30
CA SER A 264 12.38 35.30 -11.02
C SER A 264 12.34 34.74 -12.43
N GLY A 265 11.14 34.30 -12.82
CA GLY A 265 10.88 33.69 -14.11
C GLY A 265 11.41 32.26 -14.16
N PHE A 266 10.50 31.30 -14.28
CA PHE A 266 10.82 29.88 -14.40
C PHE A 266 10.22 29.39 -15.71
N PRO A 267 10.94 29.45 -16.85
CA PRO A 267 10.37 29.02 -18.13
C PRO A 267 10.16 27.51 -18.18
N ALA A 268 9.06 27.09 -18.81
CA ALA A 268 8.75 25.67 -19.03
C ALA A 268 9.60 25.08 -20.15
N VAL A 269 9.94 23.80 -20.02
CA VAL A 269 10.57 22.99 -21.07
C VAL A 269 10.20 21.52 -20.85
N ASP A 270 10.22 20.71 -21.90
CA ASP A 270 10.18 19.25 -21.79
C ASP A 270 11.60 18.70 -21.93
N LYS A 271 12.08 18.01 -20.89
CA LYS A 271 13.39 17.35 -20.88
C LYS A 271 13.25 15.94 -20.31
N ASN A 272 13.95 14.99 -20.95
CA ASN A 272 14.02 13.60 -20.50
C ASN A 272 12.65 12.92 -20.30
N GLY A 273 11.62 13.36 -21.05
CA GLY A 273 10.26 12.81 -20.98
C GLY A 273 9.46 13.28 -19.76
N VAL A 274 9.92 14.31 -19.07
CA VAL A 274 9.19 14.98 -17.99
C VAL A 274 8.88 16.41 -18.45
N PRO A 275 7.62 16.83 -18.54
CA PRO A 275 7.28 18.22 -18.82
C PRO A 275 7.37 19.07 -17.54
N SER A 276 7.85 20.31 -17.67
CA SER A 276 7.76 21.32 -16.61
C SER A 276 6.70 22.40 -16.90
N THR A 277 6.29 23.13 -15.86
CA THR A 277 5.33 24.23 -15.94
C THR A 277 6.05 25.57 -15.74
N ASP A 278 5.60 26.60 -16.43
CA ASP A 278 6.19 27.94 -16.32
C ASP A 278 5.63 28.71 -15.12
N PHE A 279 6.46 29.57 -14.53
CA PHE A 279 6.03 30.54 -13.52
C PHE A 279 6.67 31.90 -13.81
N PRO A 280 5.92 32.92 -14.26
CA PRO A 280 6.47 34.16 -14.79
C PRO A 280 6.74 35.22 -13.70
N SER A 281 7.06 34.83 -12.46
CA SER A 281 7.22 35.77 -11.34
C SER A 281 8.32 35.33 -10.37
N ASN A 282 8.53 36.11 -9.31
CA ASN A 282 9.56 35.84 -8.30
C ASN A 282 9.10 34.80 -7.25
N PHE A 283 10.05 33.99 -6.79
CA PHE A 283 9.85 33.05 -5.71
C PHE A 283 11.08 33.00 -4.79
N PRO A 284 10.93 33.00 -3.45
CA PRO A 284 12.03 33.19 -2.52
C PRO A 284 13.03 32.03 -2.45
N LEU A 285 12.62 30.82 -2.87
CA LEU A 285 13.44 29.62 -2.81
C LEU A 285 13.48 28.93 -4.17
N SER A 286 14.67 28.81 -4.72
CA SER A 286 14.94 28.04 -5.93
C SER A 286 16.10 27.09 -5.73
N PHE A 287 16.25 26.12 -6.63
CA PHE A 287 17.38 25.21 -6.61
C PHE A 287 17.83 24.78 -8.01
N THR A 288 19.06 24.30 -8.08
CA THR A 288 19.63 23.61 -9.24
C THR A 288 20.44 22.39 -8.78
N PHE A 289 21.00 21.63 -9.72
CA PHE A 289 21.75 20.42 -9.45
C PHE A 289 23.24 20.58 -9.75
N ASP A 290 24.08 19.94 -8.94
CA ASP A 290 25.54 19.95 -9.10
C ASP A 290 26.03 18.73 -9.90
N THR A 291 26.68 18.97 -11.04
CA THR A 291 27.14 17.91 -11.96
C THR A 291 28.42 17.22 -11.50
N GLU A 292 29.40 17.99 -11.02
CA GLU A 292 30.75 17.49 -10.76
C GLU A 292 30.76 16.40 -9.67
N ASN A 293 29.89 16.54 -8.67
CA ASN A 293 29.77 15.61 -7.54
C ASN A 293 28.71 14.51 -7.76
N ALA A 294 27.75 14.71 -8.67
CA ALA A 294 26.71 13.73 -8.95
C ALA A 294 27.24 12.50 -9.70
N SER A 295 28.17 12.68 -10.65
CA SER A 295 28.81 11.57 -11.39
C SER A 295 29.74 10.70 -10.54
N ALA A 296 30.19 11.18 -9.38
CA ALA A 296 31.04 10.43 -8.45
C ALA A 296 30.22 9.45 -7.56
N ALA A 297 28.93 9.71 -7.38
CA ALA A 297 28.07 8.93 -6.50
C ALA A 297 27.45 7.74 -7.25
N ARG A 298 28.10 6.57 -7.21
CA ARG A 298 27.52 5.28 -7.67
C ARG A 298 26.45 4.77 -6.70
N CYS A 299 25.42 5.56 -6.48
CA CYS A 299 24.27 5.20 -5.67
C CYS A 299 23.17 4.70 -6.62
N THR A 300 22.83 3.43 -6.51
CA THR A 300 21.75 2.79 -7.27
C THR A 300 20.65 2.35 -6.32
N ASP A 301 19.41 2.32 -6.81
CA ASP A 301 18.33 1.72 -6.07
C ASP A 301 18.49 0.19 -6.03
N LEU A 302 18.93 -0.34 -4.88
CA LEU A 302 19.15 -1.78 -4.66
C LEU A 302 17.86 -2.57 -4.38
N ARG A 303 16.69 -1.91 -4.43
CA ARG A 303 15.38 -2.53 -4.28
C ARG A 303 15.16 -3.72 -5.22
N TRP A 304 15.39 -3.54 -6.51
CA TRP A 304 15.14 -4.58 -7.52
C TRP A 304 16.11 -5.76 -7.44
N PRO A 305 17.44 -5.55 -7.24
CA PRO A 305 18.36 -6.65 -6.95
C PRO A 305 18.00 -7.44 -5.69
N LEU A 306 17.67 -6.75 -4.58
CA LEU A 306 17.25 -7.39 -3.34
C LEU A 306 15.96 -8.20 -3.53
N PHE A 307 14.98 -7.62 -4.22
CA PHE A 307 13.74 -8.31 -4.57
C PHE A 307 14.02 -9.56 -5.41
N THR A 308 14.89 -9.47 -6.42
CA THR A 308 15.22 -10.62 -7.30
C THR A 308 15.84 -11.76 -6.49
N PHE A 309 16.79 -11.45 -5.62
CA PHE A 309 17.38 -12.43 -4.71
C PHE A 309 16.33 -13.08 -3.80
N THR A 310 15.50 -12.26 -3.16
CA THR A 310 14.45 -12.73 -2.24
C THR A 310 13.36 -13.54 -2.98
N LEU A 311 13.02 -13.19 -4.21
CA LEU A 311 12.10 -13.93 -5.07
C LEU A 311 12.64 -15.33 -5.40
N ILE A 312 13.92 -15.45 -5.73
CA ILE A 312 14.57 -16.75 -5.97
C ILE A 312 14.52 -17.60 -4.71
N VAL A 313 14.91 -17.04 -3.56
CA VAL A 313 14.90 -17.76 -2.28
C VAL A 313 13.48 -18.23 -1.91
N THR A 314 12.49 -17.34 -1.99
CA THR A 314 11.09 -17.69 -1.68
C THR A 314 10.51 -18.70 -2.65
N THR A 315 10.90 -18.67 -3.93
CA THR A 315 10.51 -19.67 -4.93
C THR A 315 11.07 -21.05 -4.57
N VAL A 316 12.35 -21.13 -4.21
CA VAL A 316 12.97 -22.39 -3.73
C VAL A 316 12.27 -22.88 -2.47
N LEU A 317 12.07 -22.03 -1.46
CA LEU A 317 11.35 -22.41 -0.24
C LEU A 317 9.92 -22.90 -0.54
N SER A 318 9.21 -22.24 -1.46
CA SER A 318 7.86 -22.65 -1.87
C SER A 318 7.82 -24.05 -2.47
N LEU A 319 8.76 -24.35 -3.36
CA LEU A 319 8.84 -25.65 -4.03
C LEU A 319 9.18 -26.77 -3.04
N PHE A 320 10.09 -26.55 -2.11
CA PHE A 320 10.64 -27.59 -1.25
C PHE A 320 9.94 -27.74 0.12
N ILE A 321 9.25 -26.71 0.63
CA ILE A 321 8.52 -26.82 1.89
C ILE A 321 7.16 -27.49 1.66
N THR A 322 6.96 -28.64 2.32
CA THR A 322 5.71 -29.41 2.30
C THR A 322 4.74 -29.06 3.43
N SER A 323 5.24 -28.53 4.56
CA SER A 323 4.38 -28.10 5.66
C SER A 323 3.69 -26.76 5.34
N PRO A 324 2.34 -26.69 5.39
CA PRO A 324 1.61 -25.45 5.14
C PRO A 324 2.00 -24.32 6.10
N ALA A 325 2.18 -24.64 7.38
CA ALA A 325 2.54 -23.66 8.41
C ALA A 325 3.95 -23.11 8.21
N ALA A 326 4.92 -23.99 7.93
CA ALA A 326 6.30 -23.59 7.68
C ALA A 326 6.40 -22.74 6.42
N PHE A 327 5.70 -23.13 5.35
CA PHE A 327 5.66 -22.37 4.11
C PHE A 327 5.09 -20.98 4.35
N TYR A 328 3.88 -20.89 4.92
CA TYR A 328 3.22 -19.62 5.13
C TYR A 328 4.06 -18.70 6.03
N ALA A 329 4.51 -19.18 7.18
CA ALA A 329 5.28 -18.38 8.13
C ALA A 329 6.59 -17.87 7.50
N SER A 330 7.35 -18.73 6.82
CA SER A 330 8.60 -18.32 6.18
C SER A 330 8.37 -17.26 5.11
N ILE A 331 7.41 -17.48 4.21
CA ILE A 331 7.12 -16.53 3.14
C ILE A 331 6.59 -15.20 3.71
N TYR A 332 5.67 -15.26 4.67
CA TYR A 332 5.07 -14.09 5.30
C TYR A 332 6.12 -13.17 5.93
N PHE A 333 7.04 -13.72 6.74
CA PHE A 333 8.09 -12.91 7.37
C PHE A 333 9.15 -12.42 6.40
N ILE A 334 9.56 -13.24 5.42
CA ILE A 334 10.50 -12.81 4.38
C ILE A 334 9.93 -11.62 3.60
N ILE A 335 8.68 -11.73 3.14
CA ILE A 335 8.02 -10.66 2.38
C ILE A 335 7.82 -9.43 3.27
N TYR A 336 7.43 -9.60 4.54
CA TYR A 336 7.29 -8.48 5.48
C TYR A 336 8.57 -7.66 5.61
N PHE A 337 9.71 -8.31 5.87
CA PHE A 337 10.99 -7.60 5.98
C PHE A 337 11.49 -7.04 4.64
N GLN A 338 11.24 -7.74 3.53
CA GLN A 338 11.53 -7.23 2.20
C GLN A 338 10.78 -5.91 1.95
N VAL A 339 9.48 -5.85 2.24
CA VAL A 339 8.69 -4.64 2.06
C VAL A 339 9.13 -3.56 3.05
N ALA A 340 9.13 -3.87 4.35
CA ALA A 340 9.35 -2.90 5.42
C ALA A 340 10.74 -2.26 5.42
N LEU A 341 11.75 -2.93 4.84
CA LEU A 341 13.14 -2.44 4.85
C LEU A 341 13.70 -2.09 3.47
N SER A 342 13.06 -2.54 2.38
CA SER A 342 13.63 -2.38 1.03
C SER A 342 12.60 -1.97 -0.03
N SER A 343 11.55 -2.77 -0.28
CA SER A 343 10.69 -2.57 -1.44
C SER A 343 9.77 -1.37 -1.33
N ASP A 344 9.16 -1.17 -0.17
CA ASP A 344 8.33 -0.01 0.12
C ASP A 344 8.37 0.28 1.64
N PRO A 345 9.53 0.70 2.17
CA PRO A 345 9.69 0.95 3.58
C PRO A 345 8.93 2.22 4.00
N PRO A 346 8.53 2.35 5.28
CA PRO A 346 8.00 3.61 5.80
C PRO A 346 8.96 4.77 5.51
N TYR A 347 8.40 5.95 5.25
CA TYR A 347 9.20 7.13 4.96
C TYR A 347 9.89 7.63 6.24
N SER A 348 11.22 7.62 6.22
CA SER A 348 12.05 8.31 7.21
C SER A 348 13.40 8.67 6.57
N PRO A 349 13.96 9.86 6.87
CA PRO A 349 15.30 10.23 6.44
C PRO A 349 16.40 9.39 7.12
N ASP A 350 16.11 8.83 8.30
CA ASP A 350 17.03 7.94 9.03
C ASP A 350 16.61 6.47 8.84
N TYR A 351 17.55 5.66 8.35
CA TYR A 351 17.35 4.24 8.18
C TYR A 351 17.13 3.49 9.52
N TYR A 352 17.74 3.93 10.62
CA TYR A 352 17.50 3.30 11.93
C TYR A 352 16.06 3.50 12.40
N GLU A 353 15.46 4.63 12.06
CA GLU A 353 14.04 4.89 12.33
C GLU A 353 13.15 3.97 11.48
N VAL A 354 13.50 3.70 10.21
CA VAL A 354 12.83 2.69 9.39
C VAL A 354 12.84 1.32 10.07
N VAL A 355 13.99 0.90 10.62
CA VAL A 355 14.12 -0.36 11.36
C VAL A 355 13.26 -0.35 12.62
N SER A 356 13.28 0.74 13.39
CA SER A 356 12.46 0.93 14.58
C SER A 356 10.96 0.77 14.28
N ILE A 357 10.47 1.48 13.26
CA ILE A 357 9.08 1.40 12.80
C ILE A 357 8.73 -0.02 12.33
N ALA A 358 9.60 -0.65 11.53
CA ALA A 358 9.40 -2.01 11.03
C ALA A 358 9.30 -3.03 12.16
N LEU A 359 10.12 -2.90 13.22
CA LEU A 359 10.05 -3.79 14.38
C LEU A 359 8.84 -3.49 15.27
N GLY A 360 8.46 -2.22 15.42
CA GLY A 360 7.26 -1.81 16.16
C GLY A 360 5.96 -2.37 15.56
N ARG A 361 5.90 -2.46 14.23
CA ARG A 361 4.74 -3.02 13.49
C ARG A 361 4.74 -4.56 13.43
N LEU A 362 5.87 -5.22 13.66
CA LEU A 362 6.05 -6.65 13.42
C LEU A 362 5.17 -7.53 14.31
N LEU A 363 5.10 -7.26 15.62
CA LEU A 363 4.41 -8.17 16.55
C LEU A 363 2.89 -8.19 16.34
N PRO A 364 2.18 -7.04 16.25
CA PRO A 364 0.76 -7.04 15.90
C PRO A 364 0.52 -7.65 14.51
N CYS A 365 1.39 -7.33 13.53
CA CYS A 365 1.34 -7.90 12.19
C CYS A 365 1.49 -9.44 12.22
N ALA A 366 2.40 -9.98 13.02
CA ALA A 366 2.60 -11.42 13.17
C ALA A 366 1.38 -12.12 13.78
N PHE A 367 0.72 -11.48 14.75
CA PHE A 367 -0.51 -12.02 15.35
C PHE A 367 -1.65 -12.08 14.32
N VAL A 368 -1.85 -11.01 13.55
CA VAL A 368 -2.85 -11.00 12.47
C VAL A 368 -2.47 -12.01 11.38
N GLY A 369 -1.19 -12.11 11.02
CA GLY A 369 -0.68 -13.11 10.10
C GLY A 369 -0.97 -14.54 10.56
N PHE A 370 -0.83 -14.83 11.86
CA PHE A 370 -1.25 -16.10 12.45
C PHE A 370 -2.76 -16.31 12.33
N ALA A 371 -3.59 -15.31 12.62
CA ALA A 371 -5.05 -15.41 12.49
C ALA A 371 -5.47 -15.65 11.02
N MET A 372 -4.88 -14.95 10.07
CA MET A 372 -5.06 -15.17 8.63
C MET A 372 -4.71 -16.61 8.25
N TYR A 373 -3.58 -17.13 8.76
CA TYR A 373 -3.21 -18.52 8.53
C TYR A 373 -4.24 -19.49 9.10
N TYR A 374 -4.55 -19.34 10.39
CA TYR A 374 -5.36 -20.28 11.14
C TYR A 374 -6.81 -20.29 10.65
N PHE A 375 -7.41 -19.14 10.37
CA PHE A 375 -8.81 -19.05 9.97
C PHE A 375 -9.01 -19.13 8.45
N CYS A 376 -8.01 -18.80 7.63
CA CYS A 376 -8.18 -18.73 6.18
C CYS A 376 -7.20 -19.62 5.40
N VAL A 377 -5.90 -19.32 5.47
CA VAL A 377 -4.90 -19.87 4.53
C VAL A 377 -4.69 -21.37 4.71
N ARG A 378 -4.78 -21.89 5.94
CA ARG A 378 -4.58 -23.32 6.20
C ARG A 378 -5.51 -24.19 5.38
N TYR A 379 -6.76 -23.76 5.13
CA TYR A 379 -7.75 -24.56 4.41
C TYR A 379 -7.38 -24.79 2.94
N THR A 380 -6.73 -23.81 2.32
CA THR A 380 -6.30 -23.90 0.92
C THR A 380 -4.99 -24.69 0.78
N LEU A 381 -4.10 -24.60 1.76
CA LEU A 381 -2.75 -25.18 1.69
C LEU A 381 -2.61 -26.58 2.30
N THR A 382 -3.54 -27.02 3.15
CA THR A 382 -3.48 -28.35 3.78
C THR A 382 -3.62 -29.44 2.72
N ASP A 383 -2.77 -30.47 2.81
CA ASP A 383 -2.70 -31.60 1.88
C ASP A 383 -2.52 -31.23 0.39
N LEU A 384 -2.00 -30.02 0.13
CA LEU A 384 -1.74 -29.56 -1.23
C LEU A 384 -0.42 -30.13 -1.78
N GLU A 385 -0.51 -31.23 -2.54
CA GLU A 385 0.64 -31.81 -3.26
C GLU A 385 1.08 -30.97 -4.47
N ALA A 386 0.25 -30.02 -4.90
CA ALA A 386 0.49 -29.21 -6.09
C ALA A 386 1.47 -28.05 -5.83
N HIS A 387 2.74 -28.38 -5.62
CA HIS A 387 3.80 -27.41 -5.29
C HIS A 387 4.03 -26.35 -6.36
N TRP A 388 3.84 -26.66 -7.65
CA TRP A 388 3.99 -25.69 -8.73
C TRP A 388 2.80 -24.74 -8.74
N ASP A 389 1.57 -25.25 -8.61
CA ASP A 389 0.37 -24.45 -8.46
C ASP A 389 0.48 -23.51 -7.26
N LYS A 390 0.94 -24.00 -6.09
CA LYS A 390 1.21 -23.17 -4.91
C LYS A 390 2.24 -22.07 -5.20
N THR A 391 3.33 -22.40 -5.90
CA THR A 391 4.40 -21.44 -6.19
C THR A 391 3.96 -20.37 -7.18
N VAL A 392 3.29 -20.75 -8.27
CA VAL A 392 2.85 -19.80 -9.29
C VAL A 392 1.61 -19.03 -8.84
N LEU A 393 0.58 -19.73 -8.35
CA LEU A 393 -0.71 -19.14 -8.06
C LEU A 393 -0.81 -18.55 -6.65
N TRP A 394 -0.04 -19.00 -5.65
CA TRP A 394 -0.09 -18.38 -4.32
C TRP A 394 1.07 -17.41 -4.11
N LEU A 395 2.32 -17.86 -4.30
CA LEU A 395 3.49 -17.01 -4.06
C LEU A 395 3.60 -15.87 -5.10
N GLY A 396 3.33 -16.13 -6.37
CA GLY A 396 3.37 -15.10 -7.43
C GLY A 396 2.46 -13.91 -7.12
N PRO A 397 1.14 -14.10 -6.99
CA PRO A 397 0.21 -13.05 -6.61
C PRO A 397 0.50 -12.43 -5.24
N CYS A 398 1.06 -13.18 -4.28
CA CYS A 398 1.53 -12.61 -3.01
C CYS A 398 2.62 -11.55 -3.21
N TRP A 399 3.58 -11.80 -4.11
CA TRP A 399 4.55 -10.78 -4.50
C TRP A 399 3.91 -9.60 -5.23
N VAL A 400 2.95 -9.85 -6.13
CA VAL A 400 2.22 -8.78 -6.83
C VAL A 400 1.51 -7.86 -5.84
N GLY A 401 0.85 -8.40 -4.82
CA GLY A 401 0.21 -7.62 -3.76
C GLY A 401 1.21 -6.94 -2.82
N ALA A 402 2.35 -7.59 -2.52
CA ALA A 402 3.39 -7.02 -1.66
C ALA A 402 4.09 -5.81 -2.31
N LEU A 403 4.13 -5.78 -3.64
CA LEU A 403 4.67 -4.69 -4.46
C LEU A 403 3.55 -3.76 -4.97
N ASN A 404 2.52 -3.50 -4.16
CA ASN A 404 1.34 -2.70 -4.52
C ASN A 404 1.70 -1.39 -5.25
N THR A 405 2.70 -0.68 -4.75
CA THR A 405 3.22 0.59 -5.28
C THR A 405 3.75 0.49 -6.71
N ASP A 406 4.27 -0.68 -7.10
CA ASP A 406 4.75 -0.94 -8.46
C ASP A 406 3.72 -1.65 -9.35
N THR A 407 2.60 -2.11 -8.77
CA THR A 407 1.58 -2.91 -9.45
C THR A 407 0.24 -2.17 -9.51
N PHE A 408 -0.55 -2.17 -8.44
CA PHE A 408 -1.91 -1.62 -8.43
C PHE A 408 -1.95 -0.10 -8.34
N ASP A 409 -0.99 0.56 -7.71
CA ASP A 409 -0.98 2.04 -7.60
C ASP A 409 -0.72 2.72 -8.96
N LYS A 410 -0.32 1.95 -9.98
CA LYS A 410 -0.18 2.41 -11.36
C LYS A 410 -1.48 2.32 -12.18
N ILE A 411 -2.52 1.69 -11.62
CA ILE A 411 -3.83 1.69 -12.24
C ILE A 411 -4.43 3.09 -12.10
N PRO A 412 -4.97 3.70 -13.17
CA PRO A 412 -5.44 5.08 -13.15
C PRO A 412 -6.78 5.23 -12.39
N ILE A 413 -6.81 4.90 -11.11
CA ILE A 413 -7.95 5.11 -10.20
C ILE A 413 -7.37 5.57 -8.86
N SER A 414 -7.06 6.85 -8.78
CA SER A 414 -6.54 7.43 -7.54
C SER A 414 -7.66 7.62 -6.51
N ARG A 415 -8.86 7.99 -6.98
CA ARG A 415 -10.05 8.24 -6.15
C ARG A 415 -11.33 7.84 -6.89
N LEU A 416 -12.35 7.47 -6.11
CA LEU A 416 -13.67 7.10 -6.63
C LEU A 416 -14.65 8.30 -6.63
N THR A 417 -14.15 9.53 -6.68
CA THR A 417 -15.02 10.70 -6.81
C THR A 417 -15.39 10.90 -8.29
N PRO A 418 -16.60 11.42 -8.59
CA PRO A 418 -16.99 11.70 -9.98
C PRO A 418 -16.00 12.62 -10.70
N HIS A 419 -15.49 13.64 -10.00
CA HIS A 419 -14.53 14.60 -10.55
C HIS A 419 -13.21 13.95 -10.95
N ASP A 420 -12.67 13.07 -10.10
CA ASP A 420 -11.40 12.39 -10.35
C ASP A 420 -11.50 11.39 -11.50
N ILE A 421 -12.63 10.68 -11.60
CA ILE A 421 -12.89 9.71 -12.68
C ILE A 421 -12.96 10.42 -14.05
N GLU A 422 -13.47 11.65 -14.10
CA GLU A 422 -13.55 12.44 -15.34
C GLU A 422 -12.20 13.03 -15.74
N GLN A 423 -11.38 13.47 -14.77
CA GLN A 423 -10.10 14.13 -15.04
C GLN A 423 -8.94 13.16 -15.27
N GLN A 424 -8.95 11.98 -14.64
CA GLN A 424 -7.85 11.02 -14.73
C GLN A 424 -7.94 10.18 -16.03
N PRO A 425 -6.94 10.26 -16.93
CA PRO A 425 -6.96 9.51 -18.19
C PRO A 425 -7.01 7.99 -17.95
N GLY A 426 -8.02 7.32 -18.51
CA GLY A 426 -8.17 5.86 -18.41
C GLY A 426 -8.88 5.35 -17.15
N ALA A 427 -9.38 6.22 -16.27
CA ALA A 427 -10.08 5.82 -15.04
C ALA A 427 -11.37 5.04 -15.30
N VAL A 428 -12.23 5.53 -16.21
CA VAL A 428 -13.49 4.86 -16.57
C VAL A 428 -13.29 3.42 -17.06
N PRO A 429 -12.46 3.12 -18.09
CA PRO A 429 -12.27 1.75 -18.54
C PRO A 429 -11.61 0.87 -17.46
N ALA A 430 -10.66 1.40 -16.68
CA ALA A 430 -10.06 0.66 -15.56
C ALA A 430 -11.12 0.26 -14.52
N LEU A 431 -12.01 1.19 -14.15
CA LEU A 431 -13.07 0.96 -13.17
C LEU A 431 -14.04 -0.13 -13.64
N LEU A 432 -14.50 -0.07 -14.89
CA LEU A 432 -15.39 -1.07 -15.47
C LEU A 432 -14.78 -2.47 -15.46
N ILE A 433 -13.49 -2.57 -15.83
CA ILE A 433 -12.75 -3.85 -15.82
C ILE A 433 -12.66 -4.41 -14.41
N ILE A 434 -12.25 -3.59 -13.44
CA ILE A 434 -12.09 -4.02 -12.04
C ILE A 434 -13.43 -4.47 -11.46
N VAL A 435 -14.49 -3.69 -11.64
CA VAL A 435 -15.83 -4.04 -11.15
C VAL A 435 -16.31 -5.33 -11.80
N GLY A 436 -16.13 -5.50 -13.11
CA GLY A 436 -16.49 -6.74 -13.82
C GLY A 436 -15.74 -7.97 -13.30
N ILE A 437 -14.43 -7.84 -13.03
CA ILE A 437 -13.61 -8.89 -12.43
C ILE A 437 -14.12 -9.22 -11.03
N LEU A 438 -14.36 -8.22 -10.18
CA LEU A 438 -14.82 -8.43 -8.80
C LEU A 438 -16.20 -9.10 -8.75
N ILE A 439 -17.16 -8.68 -9.60
CA ILE A 439 -18.46 -9.34 -9.71
C ILE A 439 -18.29 -10.81 -10.09
N THR A 440 -17.43 -11.09 -11.07
CA THR A 440 -17.15 -12.47 -11.51
C THR A 440 -16.54 -13.30 -10.39
N ILE A 441 -15.59 -12.74 -9.63
CA ILE A 441 -15.00 -13.39 -8.46
C ILE A 441 -16.08 -13.69 -7.42
N VAL A 442 -16.89 -12.71 -7.04
CA VAL A 442 -17.95 -12.86 -6.03
C VAL A 442 -18.95 -13.94 -6.44
N LEU A 443 -19.44 -13.91 -7.68
CA LEU A 443 -20.41 -14.89 -8.18
C LEU A 443 -19.81 -16.31 -8.20
N THR A 444 -18.58 -16.47 -8.70
CA THR A 444 -17.93 -17.79 -8.75
C THR A 444 -17.59 -18.33 -7.37
N GLN A 445 -17.13 -17.49 -6.43
CA GLN A 445 -16.92 -17.89 -5.03
C GLN A 445 -18.23 -18.25 -4.34
N ALA A 446 -19.29 -17.49 -4.54
CA ALA A 446 -20.61 -17.80 -3.98
C ALA A 446 -21.12 -19.16 -4.46
N LEU A 447 -21.05 -19.43 -5.77
CA LEU A 447 -21.43 -20.73 -6.33
C LEU A 447 -20.57 -21.88 -5.79
N ALA A 448 -19.27 -21.67 -5.61
CA ALA A 448 -18.37 -22.65 -5.01
C ALA A 448 -18.73 -22.93 -3.53
N PHE A 449 -18.98 -21.91 -2.71
CA PHE A 449 -19.42 -22.10 -1.32
C PHE A 449 -20.78 -22.77 -1.22
N ARG A 450 -21.67 -22.54 -2.18
CA ARG A 450 -22.94 -23.26 -2.28
C ARG A 450 -22.69 -24.75 -2.53
N ASN A 451 -21.78 -25.10 -3.43
CA ASN A 451 -21.45 -26.50 -3.73
C ASN A 451 -20.79 -27.22 -2.54
N GLU A 452 -20.04 -26.50 -1.68
CA GLU A 452 -19.54 -27.02 -0.41
C GLU A 452 -20.58 -27.03 0.73
N GLY A 453 -21.80 -26.52 0.51
CA GLY A 453 -22.84 -26.41 1.53
C GLY A 453 -22.54 -25.38 2.63
N ARG A 454 -21.65 -24.41 2.36
CA ARG A 454 -21.15 -23.40 3.31
C ARG A 454 -21.69 -21.99 3.06
N MET A 455 -22.45 -21.79 1.98
CA MET A 455 -22.99 -20.47 1.60
C MET A 455 -23.73 -19.75 2.73
N PRO A 456 -24.67 -20.36 3.49
CA PRO A 456 -25.37 -19.63 4.55
C PRO A 456 -24.46 -19.11 5.65
N ARG A 457 -23.42 -19.87 6.02
CA ARG A 457 -22.42 -19.44 7.01
C ARG A 457 -21.56 -18.30 6.48
N MET A 458 -21.19 -18.34 5.20
CA MET A 458 -20.43 -17.24 4.58
C MET A 458 -21.28 -15.98 4.44
N LEU A 459 -22.55 -16.10 4.05
CA LEU A 459 -23.47 -14.96 4.01
C LEU A 459 -23.68 -14.34 5.39
N ALA A 460 -23.79 -15.16 6.45
CA ALA A 460 -23.87 -14.65 7.82
C ALA A 460 -22.59 -13.89 8.23
N LEU A 461 -21.41 -14.43 7.93
CA LEU A 461 -20.13 -13.77 8.19
C LEU A 461 -20.03 -12.44 7.45
N TYR A 462 -20.28 -12.43 6.14
CA TYR A 462 -20.22 -11.21 5.33
C TYR A 462 -21.31 -10.21 5.71
N GLY A 463 -22.50 -10.68 6.12
CA GLY A 463 -23.54 -9.83 6.69
C GLY A 463 -23.09 -9.12 7.97
N LEU A 464 -22.36 -9.82 8.85
CA LEU A 464 -21.77 -9.22 10.05
C LEU A 464 -20.68 -8.21 9.70
N LEU A 465 -19.79 -8.52 8.74
CA LEU A 465 -18.74 -7.61 8.29
C LEU A 465 -19.33 -6.34 7.66
N VAL A 466 -20.31 -6.49 6.76
CA VAL A 466 -21.02 -5.37 6.14
C VAL A 466 -21.77 -4.55 7.18
N GLY A 467 -22.48 -5.20 8.11
CA GLY A 467 -23.13 -4.52 9.23
C GLY A 467 -22.16 -3.71 10.08
N GLY A 468 -20.96 -4.24 10.33
CA GLY A 468 -19.89 -3.52 11.01
C GLY A 468 -19.41 -2.29 10.25
N VAL A 469 -19.20 -2.40 8.92
CA VAL A 469 -18.84 -1.25 8.08
C VAL A 469 -19.96 -0.20 8.05
N LEU A 470 -21.22 -0.61 7.93
CA LEU A 470 -22.37 0.30 7.97
C LEU A 470 -22.48 1.02 9.31
N ALA A 471 -22.21 0.32 10.42
CA ALA A 471 -22.16 0.95 11.75
C ALA A 471 -21.03 1.98 11.85
N LEU A 472 -19.86 1.72 11.25
CA LEU A 472 -18.76 2.69 11.18
C LEU A 472 -19.12 3.91 10.32
N VAL A 473 -19.79 3.72 9.17
CA VAL A 473 -20.27 4.81 8.31
C VAL A 473 -21.29 5.70 9.03
N ALA A 474 -22.05 5.15 9.97
CA ALA A 474 -23.04 5.91 10.74
C ALA A 474 -22.41 6.79 11.84
N VAL A 475 -21.09 6.73 12.06
CA VAL A 475 -20.40 7.57 13.06
C VAL A 475 -20.32 9.01 12.54
N PRO A 476 -20.89 10.01 13.25
CA PRO A 476 -20.90 11.39 12.78
C PRO A 476 -19.48 12.00 12.74
N ASN A 477 -19.27 12.93 11.80
CA ASN A 477 -18.01 13.68 11.61
C ASN A 477 -16.77 12.82 11.28
N MET A 478 -16.98 11.57 10.87
CA MET A 478 -15.94 10.65 10.43
C MET A 478 -16.23 10.20 9.01
N ASN A 479 -15.16 9.94 8.27
CA ASN A 479 -15.23 9.45 6.90
C ASN A 479 -14.61 8.06 6.82
N LEU A 480 -15.24 7.19 6.04
CA LEU A 480 -14.76 5.83 5.81
C LEU A 480 -13.58 5.86 4.84
N ARG A 481 -12.41 5.39 5.28
CA ARG A 481 -11.24 5.15 4.43
C ARG A 481 -10.85 3.69 4.51
N ILE A 482 -11.16 2.94 3.45
CA ILE A 482 -10.83 1.52 3.40
C ILE A 482 -9.46 1.35 2.74
N HIS A 483 -8.43 1.23 3.58
CA HIS A 483 -7.09 0.84 3.15
C HIS A 483 -7.07 -0.59 2.59
N HIS A 484 -6.16 -0.88 1.66
CA HIS A 484 -6.04 -2.19 1.02
C HIS A 484 -5.79 -3.34 1.99
N TYR A 485 -5.11 -3.11 3.12
CA TYR A 485 -4.96 -4.14 4.16
C TYR A 485 -6.30 -4.53 4.80
N ILE A 486 -7.26 -3.60 4.89
CA ILE A 486 -8.62 -3.87 5.40
C ILE A 486 -9.39 -4.66 4.36
N LEU A 487 -9.30 -4.27 3.08
CA LEU A 487 -9.88 -5.05 1.97
C LEU A 487 -9.36 -6.49 1.98
N SER A 488 -8.06 -6.68 2.23
CA SER A 488 -7.48 -8.01 2.41
C SER A 488 -8.18 -8.81 3.50
N LEU A 489 -8.36 -8.23 4.68
CA LEU A 489 -9.03 -8.91 5.80
C LEU A 489 -10.52 -9.20 5.53
N LEU A 490 -11.22 -8.31 4.83
CA LEU A 490 -12.62 -8.49 4.44
C LEU A 490 -12.79 -9.62 3.41
N PHE A 491 -11.89 -9.72 2.43
CA PHE A 491 -12.04 -10.69 1.34
C PHE A 491 -11.38 -12.05 1.58
N LEU A 492 -10.41 -12.16 2.49
CA LEU A 492 -9.69 -13.42 2.76
C LEU A 492 -10.59 -14.60 3.17
N PRO A 493 -11.64 -14.43 4.00
CA PRO A 493 -12.56 -15.53 4.34
C PRO A 493 -13.25 -16.15 3.13
N GLY A 494 -13.47 -15.35 2.09
CA GLY A 494 -14.05 -15.75 0.81
C GLY A 494 -13.16 -16.67 -0.02
N THR A 495 -11.90 -16.90 0.37
CA THR A 495 -10.96 -17.77 -0.36
C THR A 495 -10.70 -19.09 0.36
N THR A 496 -11.54 -19.48 1.33
CA THR A 496 -11.34 -20.66 2.19
C THR A 496 -11.79 -21.98 1.56
N MET A 497 -11.47 -22.16 0.28
CA MET A 497 -11.73 -23.36 -0.51
C MET A 497 -10.47 -23.77 -1.26
N GLN A 498 -10.29 -25.06 -1.52
CA GLN A 498 -9.11 -25.55 -2.23
C GLN A 498 -9.36 -25.57 -3.74
N THR A 499 -9.49 -24.37 -4.32
CA THR A 499 -9.57 -24.14 -5.77
C THR A 499 -8.36 -23.34 -6.26
N ARG A 500 -7.98 -23.49 -7.53
CA ARG A 500 -6.88 -22.71 -8.12
C ARG A 500 -7.11 -21.19 -8.05
N PRO A 501 -8.31 -20.66 -8.32
CA PRO A 501 -8.60 -19.24 -8.11
C PRO A 501 -8.42 -18.79 -6.65
N CYS A 502 -8.81 -19.62 -5.67
CA CYS A 502 -8.57 -19.30 -4.26
C CYS A 502 -7.09 -19.17 -3.92
N LEU A 503 -6.18 -19.96 -4.52
CA LEU A 503 -4.73 -19.75 -4.34
C LEU A 503 -4.31 -18.35 -4.80
N LEU A 504 -4.79 -17.93 -5.99
CA LEU A 504 -4.52 -16.62 -6.59
C LEU A 504 -5.02 -15.48 -5.72
N TYR A 505 -6.30 -15.49 -5.36
CA TYR A 505 -6.90 -14.43 -4.55
C TYR A 505 -6.26 -14.37 -3.16
N GLN A 506 -6.04 -15.53 -2.54
CA GLN A 506 -5.47 -15.58 -1.19
C GLN A 506 -4.03 -15.07 -1.15
N GLY A 507 -3.19 -15.49 -2.10
CA GLY A 507 -1.83 -14.98 -2.24
C GLY A 507 -1.84 -13.47 -2.38
N LEU A 508 -2.62 -12.95 -3.32
CA LEU A 508 -2.75 -11.52 -3.57
C LEU A 508 -3.15 -10.72 -2.33
N LEU A 509 -4.21 -11.16 -1.63
CA LEU A 509 -4.73 -10.49 -0.44
C LEU A 509 -3.72 -10.52 0.72
N VAL A 510 -2.98 -11.63 0.90
CA VAL A 510 -1.90 -11.71 1.90
C VAL A 510 -0.79 -10.71 1.56
N GLY A 511 -0.39 -10.62 0.29
CA GLY A 511 0.59 -9.64 -0.18
C GLY A 511 0.17 -8.20 0.09
N LEU A 512 -1.07 -7.84 -0.29
CA LEU A 512 -1.65 -6.51 -0.05
C LEU A 512 -1.72 -6.18 1.46
N PHE A 513 -2.06 -7.17 2.30
CA PHE A 513 -2.05 -7.00 3.75
C PHE A 513 -0.65 -6.69 4.26
N ILE A 514 0.35 -7.48 3.85
CA ILE A 514 1.75 -7.26 4.25
C ILE A 514 2.22 -5.88 3.82
N ASN A 515 1.94 -5.49 2.56
CA ASN A 515 2.32 -4.16 2.06
C ASN A 515 1.70 -3.04 2.90
N GLY A 516 0.39 -3.07 3.11
CA GLY A 516 -0.31 -2.02 3.86
C GLY A 516 0.21 -1.86 5.28
N ILE A 517 0.40 -2.97 6.01
CA ILE A 517 0.92 -2.90 7.39
C ILE A 517 2.40 -2.54 7.43
N ALA A 518 3.24 -3.10 6.55
CA ALA A 518 4.67 -2.80 6.54
C ALA A 518 4.93 -1.32 6.23
N ARG A 519 4.25 -0.74 5.23
CA ARG A 519 4.45 0.64 4.76
C ARG A 519 3.72 1.67 5.60
N TRP A 520 2.44 1.45 5.91
CA TRP A 520 1.55 2.44 6.54
C TRP A 520 1.22 2.11 8.01
N GLY A 521 1.27 0.83 8.38
CA GLY A 521 0.86 0.37 9.70
C GLY A 521 -0.65 0.11 9.78
N PHE A 522 -1.17 0.02 11.00
CA PHE A 522 -2.60 -0.17 11.27
C PHE A 522 -3.34 1.17 11.29
N ASP A 523 -3.41 1.84 10.15
CA ASP A 523 -4.13 3.12 10.03
C ASP A 523 -5.64 2.92 10.26
N SER A 524 -6.33 3.96 10.71
CA SER A 524 -7.75 3.85 11.08
C SER A 524 -8.65 3.59 9.87
N ILE A 525 -9.73 2.82 10.10
CA ILE A 525 -10.83 2.62 9.14
C ILE A 525 -11.66 3.90 9.00
N LEU A 526 -11.75 4.68 10.08
CA LEU A 526 -12.46 5.96 10.13
C LEU A 526 -11.44 7.08 10.35
N GLN A 527 -11.45 8.07 9.47
CA GLN A 527 -10.58 9.24 9.56
C GLN A 527 -11.40 10.53 9.62
N THR A 528 -10.86 11.56 10.24
CA THR A 528 -11.49 12.89 10.24
C THR A 528 -11.35 13.53 8.85
N PRO A 529 -12.25 14.44 8.45
CA PRO A 529 -12.14 15.19 7.19
C PRO A 529 -10.76 15.82 6.98
N GLY A 530 -10.19 16.46 8.02
CA GLY A 530 -8.87 17.10 7.94
C GLY A 530 -7.70 16.13 7.73
N HIS A 531 -7.79 14.88 8.21
CA HIS A 531 -6.73 13.88 8.01
C HIS A 531 -6.79 13.21 6.63
N LEU A 532 -7.91 13.33 5.91
CA LEU A 532 -8.09 12.75 4.58
C LEU A 532 -7.55 13.59 3.45
N LEU A 533 -7.49 14.91 3.65
CA LEU A 533 -7.27 15.84 2.55
C LEU A 533 -5.79 16.04 2.23
N ASP A 534 -4.85 15.71 3.12
CA ASP A 534 -3.40 15.89 2.91
C ASP A 534 -3.04 17.27 2.28
N GLY A 535 -3.81 18.31 2.64
CA GLY A 535 -3.71 19.67 2.09
C GLY A 535 -4.58 19.99 0.86
N GLY A 536 -5.46 19.10 0.43
CA GLY A 536 -6.48 19.31 -0.61
C GLY A 536 -7.66 20.18 -0.16
N GLN A 537 -8.50 20.58 -1.11
CA GLN A 537 -9.64 21.47 -0.84
C GLN A 537 -10.69 20.80 0.05
N LEU A 538 -11.01 21.45 1.17
CA LEU A 538 -11.97 21.03 2.18
C LEU A 538 -13.43 21.19 1.72
N GLY A 539 -13.67 21.88 0.60
CA GLY A 539 -15.00 22.42 0.25
C GLY A 539 -15.43 23.50 1.24
N GLY A 540 -14.44 24.16 1.86
CA GLY A 540 -14.62 25.16 2.89
C GLY A 540 -15.12 26.49 2.35
N ILE A 541 -15.60 27.35 3.25
CA ILE A 541 -15.98 28.71 2.90
C ILE A 541 -14.77 29.50 2.39
N GLN A 542 -14.93 30.22 1.28
CA GLN A 542 -13.88 31.06 0.71
C GLN A 542 -14.18 32.54 0.98
N PRO A 543 -13.16 33.37 1.21
CA PRO A 543 -13.36 34.80 1.39
C PRO A 543 -13.93 35.48 0.15
N HIS A 544 -14.97 36.30 0.34
CA HIS A 544 -15.40 37.26 -0.68
C HIS A 544 -14.48 38.49 -0.62
N ILE A 545 -13.65 38.67 -1.65
CA ILE A 545 -12.67 39.74 -1.71
C ILE A 545 -13.26 40.96 -2.42
N THR A 546 -13.29 42.10 -1.74
CA THR A 546 -13.64 43.40 -2.32
C THR A 546 -12.56 43.87 -3.30
N PRO A 547 -12.87 44.74 -4.27
CA PRO A 547 -11.85 45.31 -5.15
C PRO A 547 -10.78 46.04 -4.34
N PRO A 548 -9.48 45.77 -4.59
CA PRO A 548 -8.40 46.47 -3.89
C PRO A 548 -8.27 47.92 -4.34
N VAL A 549 -7.61 48.73 -3.52
CA VAL A 549 -7.19 50.08 -3.91
C VAL A 549 -5.79 49.99 -4.51
N VAL A 550 -5.71 50.05 -5.83
CA VAL A 550 -4.44 50.11 -6.56
C VAL A 550 -3.99 51.56 -6.60
N SER A 551 -2.98 51.90 -5.79
CA SER A 551 -2.46 53.28 -5.70
C SER A 551 -1.42 53.56 -6.80
N SER A 552 -0.69 52.53 -7.26
CA SER A 552 0.24 52.58 -8.38
C SER A 552 0.52 51.16 -8.90
N ALA A 553 1.30 51.02 -9.98
CA ALA A 553 1.77 49.71 -10.44
C ALA A 553 2.62 48.94 -9.40
N HIS A 554 3.08 49.63 -8.34
CA HIS A 554 3.92 49.06 -7.28
C HIS A 554 3.23 48.96 -5.92
N ASN A 555 2.06 49.57 -5.71
CA ASN A 555 1.37 49.54 -4.41
C ASN A 555 -0.11 49.19 -4.55
N ILE A 556 -0.53 48.20 -3.79
CA ILE A 556 -1.90 47.71 -3.73
C ILE A 556 -2.31 47.50 -2.28
N SER A 557 -3.54 47.86 -1.93
CA SER A 557 -4.08 47.64 -0.59
C SER A 557 -5.43 46.94 -0.59
N PHE A 558 -5.62 46.11 0.42
CA PHE A 558 -6.83 45.32 0.64
C PHE A 558 -7.43 45.63 2.01
N SER A 559 -8.73 45.88 2.03
CA SER A 559 -9.52 45.99 3.26
C SER A 559 -10.47 44.80 3.37
N PHE A 560 -10.73 44.37 4.61
CA PHE A 560 -11.53 43.18 4.90
C PHE A 560 -12.72 43.51 5.82
N PRO A 561 -13.73 44.26 5.33
CA PRO A 561 -14.85 44.70 6.17
C PRO A 561 -15.82 43.57 6.54
N ASP A 562 -15.98 42.56 5.67
CA ASP A 562 -17.02 41.54 5.75
C ASP A 562 -16.44 40.13 5.95
N LEU A 563 -15.67 39.89 7.03
CA LEU A 563 -15.26 38.52 7.37
C LEU A 563 -16.47 37.69 7.82
N ALA A 564 -16.49 36.43 7.40
CA ALA A 564 -17.47 35.46 7.87
C ALA A 564 -17.46 35.39 9.41
N PRO A 565 -18.62 35.33 10.09
CA PRO A 565 -18.69 35.28 11.55
C PRO A 565 -17.91 34.13 12.17
N GLU A 566 -17.90 32.99 11.50
CA GLU A 566 -17.14 31.80 11.89
C GLU A 566 -15.64 31.85 11.61
N ALA A 567 -15.11 32.88 10.94
CA ALA A 567 -13.68 33.00 10.67
C ALA A 567 -12.95 33.74 11.81
N ASP A 568 -11.85 33.14 12.29
CA ASP A 568 -10.99 33.73 13.32
C ASP A 568 -9.97 34.71 12.75
N GLY A 569 -9.83 34.79 11.43
CA GLY A 569 -8.90 35.70 10.76
C GLY A 569 -8.82 35.51 9.25
N ILE A 570 -7.82 36.15 8.63
CA ILE A 570 -7.53 36.04 7.20
C ILE A 570 -6.03 35.87 6.92
N SER A 571 -5.72 35.05 5.91
CA SER A 571 -4.38 34.86 5.37
C SER A 571 -4.35 35.18 3.88
N VAL A 572 -3.26 35.79 3.43
CA VAL A 572 -3.04 36.15 2.01
C VAL A 572 -1.74 35.53 1.53
N LEU A 573 -1.85 34.74 0.47
CA LEU A 573 -0.71 34.25 -0.29
C LEU A 573 -0.43 35.20 -1.46
N VAL A 574 0.83 35.58 -1.64
CA VAL A 574 1.33 36.25 -2.85
C VAL A 574 2.40 35.37 -3.45
N ASN A 575 2.20 34.94 -4.70
CA ASN A 575 3.09 33.99 -5.40
C ASN A 575 3.30 32.69 -4.60
N ASP A 576 2.23 32.15 -4.01
CA ASP A 576 2.22 30.95 -3.16
C ASP A 576 3.07 31.05 -1.88
N VAL A 577 3.36 32.28 -1.42
CA VAL A 577 4.00 32.56 -0.13
C VAL A 577 3.03 33.32 0.77
N GLU A 578 2.85 32.87 2.01
CA GLU A 578 2.07 33.63 3.00
C GLU A 578 2.76 34.95 3.31
N ARG A 579 2.11 36.07 2.97
CA ARG A 579 2.63 37.43 3.18
C ARG A 579 1.80 38.23 4.18
N PHE A 580 0.61 37.76 4.48
CA PHE A 580 -0.26 38.37 5.46
C PHE A 580 -0.95 37.28 6.25
N HIS A 581 -0.95 37.44 7.57
CA HIS A 581 -1.63 36.55 8.50
C HIS A 581 -2.13 37.43 9.65
N GLN A 582 -3.44 37.56 9.78
CA GLN A 582 -4.00 38.34 10.88
C GLN A 582 -5.27 37.71 11.44
N LEU A 583 -5.27 37.56 12.77
CA LEU A 583 -6.43 37.17 13.55
C LEU A 583 -7.34 38.38 13.78
N LYS A 584 -8.63 38.10 13.81
CA LYS A 584 -9.68 39.04 14.15
C LYS A 584 -9.50 39.52 15.59
N ALA A 585 -9.47 40.84 15.78
CA ALA A 585 -9.45 41.45 17.10
C ALA A 585 -10.79 41.26 17.83
N GLU A 586 -10.85 41.56 19.13
CA GLU A 586 -12.08 41.40 19.95
C GLU A 586 -13.26 42.23 19.42
N ASP A 587 -12.99 43.38 18.82
CA ASP A 587 -13.98 44.25 18.16
C ASP A 587 -14.36 43.79 16.75
N GLY A 588 -13.77 42.70 16.29
CA GLY A 588 -13.96 42.13 14.97
C GLY A 588 -13.13 42.74 13.86
N HIS A 589 -12.27 43.71 14.17
CA HIS A 589 -11.46 44.42 13.20
C HIS A 589 -10.24 43.60 12.73
N ILE A 590 -9.88 43.78 11.45
CA ILE A 590 -8.63 43.28 10.84
C ILE A 590 -7.97 44.46 10.13
N ALA A 591 -6.66 44.59 10.29
CA ALA A 591 -5.92 45.68 9.67
C ALA A 591 -5.89 45.51 8.14
N GLU A 592 -5.72 46.62 7.45
CA GLU A 592 -5.55 46.62 6.00
C GLU A 592 -4.24 45.92 5.61
N PHE A 593 -4.30 45.10 4.56
CA PHE A 593 -3.11 44.51 3.97
C PHE A 593 -2.57 45.42 2.88
N ASN A 594 -1.45 46.08 3.16
CA ASN A 594 -0.72 46.89 2.21
C ASN A 594 0.44 46.09 1.62
N TRP A 595 0.51 46.01 0.30
CA TRP A 595 1.55 45.27 -0.40
C TRP A 595 2.27 46.15 -1.42
N THR A 596 3.60 46.09 -1.37
CA THR A 596 4.48 46.72 -2.34
C THR A 596 5.13 45.63 -3.18
N ARG A 597 5.03 45.77 -4.51
CA ARG A 597 5.59 44.82 -5.47
C ARG A 597 7.08 44.58 -5.19
N ARG A 598 7.51 43.31 -5.17
CA ARG A 598 8.90 42.97 -4.85
C ARG A 598 9.86 43.10 -6.01
N ARG A 599 9.40 42.85 -7.24
CA ARG A 599 10.20 42.97 -8.46
C ARG A 599 9.42 43.67 -9.57
N ASP A 600 10.08 44.64 -10.19
CA ASP A 600 9.52 45.35 -11.32
C ASP A 600 9.46 44.44 -12.55
N GLY A 601 8.34 44.45 -13.26
CA GLY A 601 8.14 43.63 -14.47
C GLY A 601 7.61 42.22 -14.21
N ASP A 602 7.44 41.80 -12.95
CA ASP A 602 6.87 40.50 -12.60
C ASP A 602 5.37 40.65 -12.23
N PRO A 603 4.42 39.92 -12.85
CA PRO A 603 3.05 39.84 -12.34
C PRO A 603 3.02 39.14 -10.98
N GLU A 604 2.07 39.47 -10.11
CA GLU A 604 1.92 38.81 -8.80
C GLU A 604 0.53 38.16 -8.67
N PHE A 605 0.50 36.98 -8.05
CA PHE A 605 -0.71 36.15 -7.95
C PHE A 605 -1.17 36.07 -6.50
N PHE A 606 -2.39 36.54 -6.24
CA PHE A 606 -2.96 36.65 -4.90
C PHE A 606 -4.00 35.57 -4.65
N ARG A 607 -3.97 34.99 -3.45
CA ARG A 607 -4.98 34.05 -2.96
C ARG A 607 -5.31 34.36 -1.52
N PHE A 608 -6.58 34.17 -1.14
CA PHE A 608 -7.07 34.56 0.18
C PHE A 608 -7.75 33.37 0.85
N GLY A 609 -7.49 33.16 2.13
CA GLY A 609 -8.08 32.07 2.91
C GLY A 609 -8.47 32.53 4.31
N TYR A 610 -9.52 31.95 4.86
CA TYR A 610 -9.89 32.20 6.26
C TYR A 610 -9.00 31.41 7.21
N ILE A 611 -8.69 32.02 8.35
CA ILE A 611 -7.98 31.40 9.46
C ILE A 611 -9.00 30.85 10.46
N GLN A 612 -8.66 29.71 11.04
CA GLN A 612 -9.43 29.04 12.09
C GLN A 612 -8.49 28.62 13.22
N LEU A 613 -8.89 28.92 14.45
CA LEU A 613 -8.14 28.58 15.65
C LEU A 613 -8.70 27.34 16.31
N ASN A 614 -7.79 26.48 16.76
CA ASN A 614 -8.15 25.36 17.62
C ASN A 614 -8.26 25.84 19.07
N ALA A 615 -9.18 25.23 19.84
CA ALA A 615 -9.43 25.58 21.24
C ALA A 615 -8.20 25.45 22.17
N LEU A 616 -7.21 24.64 21.79
CA LEU A 616 -5.95 24.46 22.54
C LEU A 616 -4.77 25.23 21.91
N GLY A 617 -5.05 26.12 20.97
CA GLY A 617 -4.06 26.77 20.12
C GLY A 617 -3.71 25.96 18.87
N GLY A 618 -3.10 26.64 17.90
CA GLY A 618 -2.84 26.12 16.57
C GLY A 618 -3.83 26.68 15.54
N VAL A 619 -3.31 26.93 14.34
CA VAL A 619 -4.04 27.52 13.23
C VAL A 619 -4.25 26.46 12.15
N TRP A 620 -5.44 26.42 11.58
CA TRP A 620 -5.70 25.79 10.30
C TRP A 620 -6.40 26.78 9.36
N TYR A 621 -6.36 26.48 8.06
CA TYR A 621 -6.87 27.38 7.03
C TYR A 621 -8.04 26.72 6.30
N GLN A 622 -9.07 27.51 6.00
CA GLN A 622 -10.09 27.15 5.04
C GLN A 622 -9.53 27.21 3.62
N ASP A 623 -10.33 26.79 2.64
CA ASP A 623 -9.91 26.81 1.23
C ASP A 623 -9.55 28.22 0.76
N PHE A 624 -8.38 28.33 0.13
CA PHE A 624 -7.95 29.56 -0.49
C PHE A 624 -8.69 29.79 -1.81
N THR A 625 -9.00 31.05 -2.11
CA THR A 625 -9.58 31.45 -3.40
C THR A 625 -8.70 31.00 -4.58
N LYS A 626 -9.32 30.93 -5.76
CA LYS A 626 -8.56 30.87 -7.02
C LYS A 626 -7.59 32.07 -7.13
N PRO A 627 -6.42 31.89 -7.77
CA PRO A 627 -5.46 32.97 -7.96
C PRO A 627 -6.07 34.15 -8.72
N VAL A 628 -5.82 35.36 -8.24
CA VAL A 628 -6.12 36.61 -8.92
C VAL A 628 -4.82 37.29 -9.33
N THR A 629 -4.77 37.81 -10.55
CA THR A 629 -3.54 38.37 -11.11
C THR A 629 -3.50 39.87 -10.92
N TRP A 630 -2.42 40.37 -10.33
CA TRP A 630 -2.00 41.77 -10.41
C TRP A 630 -0.90 41.89 -11.47
N ASP A 631 -1.27 42.37 -12.64
CA ASP A 631 -0.39 42.43 -13.79
C ASP A 631 0.72 43.48 -13.64
N VAL A 632 1.66 43.48 -14.58
CA VAL A 632 2.85 44.36 -14.58
C VAL A 632 2.52 45.84 -14.75
N GLU A 633 1.37 46.16 -15.37
CA GLU A 633 0.90 47.53 -15.60
C GLU A 633 0.09 48.06 -14.41
N GLY A 634 -0.17 47.22 -13.40
CA GLY A 634 -0.96 47.53 -12.22
C GLY A 634 -2.43 47.15 -12.34
N GLY A 635 -2.84 46.50 -13.43
CA GLY A 635 -4.19 45.99 -13.61
C GLY A 635 -4.50 44.83 -12.67
N TRP A 636 -5.66 44.90 -12.01
CA TRP A 636 -6.19 43.83 -11.16
C TRP A 636 -7.20 43.00 -11.95
N ASN A 637 -6.78 41.87 -12.49
CA ASN A 637 -7.62 41.02 -13.33
C ASN A 637 -8.25 39.89 -12.52
N ARG A 638 -9.55 40.04 -12.22
CA ARG A 638 -10.38 38.92 -11.74
C ARG A 638 -10.63 37.97 -12.91
N SER A 639 -9.81 36.94 -13.06
CA SER A 639 -10.13 35.79 -13.91
C SER A 639 -11.28 34.94 -13.31
N ALA A 640 -12.50 35.48 -13.40
CA ALA A 640 -13.90 34.97 -13.50
C ALA A 640 -14.38 33.63 -12.86
N PRO A 641 -15.71 33.48 -12.52
CA PRO A 641 -16.83 34.39 -12.80
C PRO A 641 -17.66 34.87 -11.58
N VAL A 642 -18.35 35.97 -11.83
CA VAL A 642 -19.64 36.32 -11.23
C VAL A 642 -20.62 35.19 -11.56
N VAL A 643 -21.14 34.51 -10.53
CA VAL A 643 -22.39 33.76 -10.69
C VAL A 643 -23.51 34.77 -10.40
N VAL A 644 -24.24 35.12 -11.45
CA VAL A 644 -25.56 35.74 -11.35
C VAL A 644 -26.57 34.68 -10.92
#